data_AF-A0A521U1H6-F1
#
_entry.id   AF-A0A521U1H6-F1
#
_cell.length_a   1.000
_cell.length_b   1.000
_cell.length_c   1.000
_cell.angle_alpha   90.00
_cell.angle_beta   90.00
_cell.angle_gamma   90.00
#
_symmetry.space_group_name_H-M   'P 1'
#
loop_
_entity.id
_entity.type
_entity.pdbx_description
1 polymer ?
#
loop_
_entity_poly.entity_id
_entity_poly.type
_entity_poly.pdbx_seq_one_letter_code
_entity_poly.pdbx_strand_id
1 'polypeptide(L)'
;MADELRFDGRVAIVTGAGNGLGRSHALLLAKRGAKVVVNDLGGSHTGGGKSSAAADAVVAEIVAGGGEAVANYDSVEDGASIVKSAIDAFGRVDIVVNNAGILRDVSFQKMTADDWDLVYRVHVLGAYRVTAAAWPYMREQKYGRVVFTSSAAGIYGNFGQANYSMAKLGVVGFASTLALEGKKNNVVVNTIAPIAGSRMTETVLPKDLLESLKPEFVSPLVAWLCHESNSDTGGLFEVGGGFIGKLRWERTQGTVFRLGRAFGPDQVKARWGEITDFGKSEHPASVTESMAPIMANVEAGPSKGGNEFIDVDLALGYQFPESTSRYDERDLALYALGVGASRNPLDTTDLHYTYELDEGFQALPTYAVVPVVNGILDAGRRGETAPGLNFGLDRILHGEQYTELLRPLPPKQKLTHRSRVKAIYDKGKGAVVVNETKTFDEEGELLAINEVTTFVRGAGGWGGDRGPSAEVNVPPDRAPDAVLEDKTSEAQALLYRLSGDWNPLHADPGFAGAFGYARPILHGLCSFGYAGRHVLKAFTGGDARRFKSIKVRFADTVFPGETLVTEMWKESETRVVFRCKVKERDKVVISNAAVELYTEVPQKKSKASAPASASAAPAAGAAPGKITSGLVFEAIGAYLTKNPDVAAKVGTVFQFKLTSPASQWTLDLKLNQVARGETAVPECTLELSDADFMAMTEGKANPMKLFTSGKLKISGNVMASQKLDFLTKIDRKAMEAAAAGVAAPAAPAPAASEAPAPAASARAPEVFKALADRLAANPALAAELGAVVQFNVTGPDGQWVVDGAKVTPGRNSAAAAFLTLSDEDLAALAAGTADAKALFQHGRLRVDGDVRVAHRLGVLKNS
;
A
#
# COMPACT_ATOMS: atom_id res chain seq x y z
N MET A 1 -2.32 -16.24 44.98
CA MET A 1 -1.84 -17.49 44.36
C MET A 1 -2.81 -17.78 43.23
N ALA A 2 -2.33 -17.98 42.00
CA ALA A 2 -3.21 -18.39 40.90
C ALA A 2 -3.74 -19.81 41.18
N ASP A 3 -4.98 -20.09 40.79
CA ASP A 3 -5.56 -21.42 40.92
C ASP A 3 -4.70 -22.45 40.17
N GLU A 4 -4.45 -23.59 40.83
CA GLU A 4 -3.65 -24.68 40.28
C GLU A 4 -4.38 -25.39 39.13
N LEU A 5 -3.70 -25.62 37.99
CA LEU A 5 -4.29 -26.36 36.86
C LEU A 5 -4.48 -27.84 37.21
N ARG A 6 -5.72 -28.33 37.08
CA ARG A 6 -6.13 -29.70 37.43
C ARG A 6 -6.85 -30.39 36.28
N PHE A 7 -6.95 -31.71 36.35
CA PHE A 7 -7.53 -32.58 35.33
C PHE A 7 -8.56 -33.52 35.93
N ASP A 8 -9.21 -33.11 37.02
CA ASP A 8 -10.20 -33.92 37.71
C ASP A 8 -11.32 -34.32 36.73
N GLY A 9 -11.66 -35.61 36.72
CA GLY A 9 -12.68 -36.16 35.82
C GLY A 9 -12.24 -36.34 34.36
N ARG A 10 -10.98 -36.04 34.01
CA ARG A 10 -10.42 -36.27 32.67
C ARG A 10 -9.72 -37.62 32.56
N VAL A 11 -9.87 -38.28 31.42
CA VAL A 11 -9.16 -39.53 31.11
C VAL A 11 -8.08 -39.29 30.05
N ALA A 12 -6.83 -39.63 30.40
CA ALA A 12 -5.67 -39.44 29.54
C ALA A 12 -5.06 -40.76 29.09
N ILE A 13 -4.83 -40.92 27.79
CA ILE A 13 -3.99 -41.98 27.22
C ILE A 13 -2.60 -41.38 26.94
N VAL A 14 -1.56 -42.01 27.47
CA VAL A 14 -0.17 -41.67 27.14
C VAL A 14 0.51 -42.90 26.56
N THR A 15 0.94 -42.83 25.29
CA THR A 15 1.62 -43.95 24.62
C THR A 15 3.13 -43.91 24.83
N GLY A 16 3.76 -45.07 24.98
CA GLY A 16 5.18 -45.17 25.37
C GLY A 16 5.45 -44.56 26.76
N ALA A 17 4.54 -44.83 27.71
CA ALA A 17 4.53 -44.22 29.03
C ALA A 17 5.30 -44.99 30.11
N GLY A 18 5.96 -46.11 29.76
CA GLY A 18 6.73 -46.91 30.70
C GLY A 18 8.07 -46.28 31.09
N ASN A 19 8.61 -45.36 30.27
CA ASN A 19 9.90 -44.71 30.51
C ASN A 19 9.94 -43.26 29.99
N GLY A 20 10.99 -42.52 30.34
CA GLY A 20 11.33 -41.22 29.75
C GLY A 20 10.21 -40.17 29.79
N LEU A 21 9.98 -39.49 28.65
CA LEU A 21 8.98 -38.43 28.48
C LEU A 21 7.57 -38.92 28.80
N GLY A 22 7.15 -40.05 28.22
CA GLY A 22 5.81 -40.60 28.43
C GLY A 22 5.52 -40.90 29.90
N ARG A 23 6.49 -41.49 30.62
CA ARG A 23 6.38 -41.70 32.07
C ARG A 23 6.18 -40.39 32.81
N SER A 24 6.98 -39.37 32.50
CA SER A 24 6.89 -38.06 33.13
C SER A 24 5.53 -37.37 32.86
N HIS A 25 5.01 -37.49 31.64
CA HIS A 25 3.68 -36.98 31.29
C HIS A 25 2.56 -37.69 32.08
N ALA A 26 2.59 -39.02 32.15
CA ALA A 26 1.62 -39.82 32.87
C ALA A 26 1.58 -39.48 34.37
N LEU A 27 2.75 -39.41 35.01
CA LEU A 27 2.86 -39.06 36.43
C LEU A 27 2.36 -37.64 36.72
N LEU A 28 2.69 -36.66 35.88
CA LEU A 28 2.23 -35.29 36.08
C LEU A 28 0.71 -35.16 35.93
N LEU A 29 0.13 -35.75 34.87
CA LEU A 29 -1.32 -35.71 34.65
C LEU A 29 -2.07 -36.40 35.79
N ALA A 30 -1.60 -37.58 36.24
CA ALA A 30 -2.20 -38.30 37.36
C ALA A 30 -2.10 -37.52 38.68
N LYS A 31 -0.93 -36.94 38.98
CA LYS A 31 -0.73 -36.07 40.16
C LYS A 31 -1.68 -34.87 40.18
N ARG A 32 -2.18 -34.45 39.01
CA ARG A 32 -3.13 -33.35 38.83
C ARG A 32 -4.59 -33.81 38.67
N GLY A 33 -4.90 -35.08 38.94
CA GLY A 33 -6.28 -35.59 39.02
C GLY A 33 -6.80 -36.31 37.78
N ALA A 34 -6.00 -36.47 36.72
CA ALA A 34 -6.40 -37.25 35.56
C ALA A 34 -6.39 -38.76 35.89
N LYS A 35 -7.32 -39.51 35.30
CA LYS A 35 -7.26 -40.98 35.24
C LYS A 35 -6.43 -41.38 34.02
N VAL A 36 -5.40 -42.20 34.20
CA VAL A 36 -4.38 -42.40 33.15
C VAL A 36 -4.34 -43.83 32.63
N VAL A 37 -4.42 -44.00 31.31
CA VAL A 37 -4.03 -45.24 30.64
C VAL A 37 -2.54 -45.15 30.30
N VAL A 38 -1.74 -45.97 30.96
CA VAL A 38 -0.30 -46.09 30.76
C VAL A 38 -0.06 -47.16 29.69
N ASN A 39 0.09 -46.76 28.43
CA ASN A 39 0.41 -47.68 27.34
C ASN A 39 1.93 -47.80 27.16
N ASP A 40 2.45 -49.03 27.17
CA ASP A 40 3.82 -49.31 26.75
C ASP A 40 3.95 -50.76 26.26
N LEU A 41 4.59 -50.97 25.10
CA LEU A 41 4.87 -52.31 24.58
C LEU A 41 5.93 -53.03 25.42
N GLY A 42 6.81 -52.29 26.12
CA GLY A 42 7.92 -52.81 26.91
C GLY A 42 9.07 -53.36 26.07
N GLY A 43 9.16 -52.98 24.80
CA GLY A 43 10.26 -53.31 23.90
C GLY A 43 11.49 -52.40 24.05
N SER A 44 12.56 -52.71 23.32
CA SER A 44 13.76 -51.87 23.22
C SER A 44 13.50 -50.60 22.42
N HIS A 45 14.36 -49.59 22.58
CA HIS A 45 14.32 -48.35 21.79
C HIS A 45 14.61 -48.57 20.29
N THR A 46 15.03 -49.77 19.89
CA THR A 46 15.23 -50.19 18.49
C THR A 46 14.06 -51.01 17.93
N GLY A 47 12.99 -51.18 18.70
CA GLY A 47 11.73 -51.82 18.29
C GLY A 47 11.68 -53.35 18.45
N GLY A 48 12.50 -53.95 19.32
CA GLY A 48 12.48 -55.39 19.58
C GLY A 48 11.93 -55.76 20.98
N GLY A 49 11.20 -56.88 21.08
CA GLY A 49 10.70 -57.43 22.36
C GLY A 49 9.35 -56.86 22.83
N LYS A 50 8.75 -57.51 23.85
CA LYS A 50 7.50 -57.12 24.51
C LYS A 50 7.57 -57.47 26.00
N SER A 51 7.12 -56.59 26.88
CA SER A 51 7.09 -56.81 28.34
C SER A 51 6.01 -55.96 29.01
N SER A 52 5.31 -56.50 30.01
CA SER A 52 4.33 -55.72 30.79
C SER A 52 4.98 -54.82 31.85
N ALA A 53 6.19 -55.18 32.28
CA ALA A 53 6.80 -54.64 33.50
C ALA A 53 6.97 -53.11 33.51
N ALA A 54 7.24 -52.50 32.36
CA ALA A 54 7.45 -51.05 32.28
C ALA A 54 6.14 -50.27 32.52
N ALA A 55 5.03 -50.71 31.93
CA ALA A 55 3.73 -50.08 32.16
C ALA A 55 3.24 -50.34 33.59
N ASP A 56 3.38 -51.58 34.08
CA ASP A 56 2.96 -51.98 35.43
C ASP A 56 3.67 -51.17 36.52
N ALA A 57 4.97 -50.92 36.37
CA ALA A 57 5.75 -50.13 37.32
C ALA A 57 5.25 -48.69 37.44
N VAL A 58 4.91 -48.05 36.31
CA VAL A 58 4.40 -46.67 36.29
C VAL A 58 2.98 -46.59 36.86
N VAL A 59 2.12 -47.58 36.58
CA VAL A 59 0.80 -47.68 37.21
C VAL A 59 0.93 -47.81 38.73
N ALA A 60 1.80 -48.70 39.21
CA ALA A 60 2.03 -48.88 40.64
C ALA A 60 2.51 -47.58 41.32
N GLU A 61 3.37 -46.82 40.65
CA GLU A 61 3.82 -45.51 41.13
C GLU A 61 2.71 -44.46 41.18
N ILE A 62 1.85 -44.39 40.14
CA ILE A 62 0.68 -43.50 40.13
C ILE A 62 -0.28 -43.85 41.27
N VAL A 63 -0.57 -45.14 41.47
CA VAL A 63 -1.48 -45.61 42.53
C VAL A 63 -0.89 -45.35 43.91
N ALA A 64 0.41 -45.59 44.11
CA ALA A 64 1.11 -45.25 45.35
C ALA A 64 1.08 -43.73 45.64
N GLY A 65 1.06 -42.90 44.59
CA GLY A 65 0.88 -41.46 44.67
C GLY A 65 -0.58 -40.99 44.87
N GLY A 66 -1.54 -41.92 45.00
CA GLY A 66 -2.95 -41.63 45.20
C GLY A 66 -3.76 -41.30 43.92
N GLY A 67 -3.19 -41.55 42.73
CA GLY A 67 -3.89 -41.40 41.46
C GLY A 67 -4.57 -42.68 40.97
N GLU A 68 -5.33 -42.58 39.89
CA GLU A 68 -5.98 -43.72 39.22
C GLU A 68 -5.32 -44.00 37.86
N ALA A 69 -4.87 -45.23 37.63
CA ALA A 69 -4.29 -45.63 36.35
C ALA A 69 -4.54 -47.11 36.01
N VAL A 70 -4.53 -47.43 34.72
CA VAL A 70 -4.57 -48.80 34.19
C VAL A 70 -3.47 -48.98 33.14
N ALA A 71 -2.85 -50.15 33.09
CA ALA A 71 -1.82 -50.48 32.11
C ALA A 71 -2.47 -50.97 30.80
N ASN A 72 -1.83 -50.67 29.67
CA ASN A 72 -2.09 -51.33 28.39
C ASN A 72 -0.75 -51.75 27.76
N TYR A 73 -0.71 -52.96 27.18
CA TYR A 73 0.52 -53.59 26.69
C TYR A 73 0.58 -53.73 25.16
N ASP A 74 -0.34 -53.10 24.44
CA ASP A 74 -0.47 -53.24 23.00
C ASP A 74 0.47 -52.30 22.26
N SER A 75 0.86 -52.70 21.04
CA SER A 75 1.57 -51.80 20.14
C SER A 75 0.64 -50.65 19.76
N VAL A 76 1.18 -49.45 19.55
CA VAL A 76 0.42 -48.33 18.97
C VAL A 76 -0.13 -48.65 17.57
N GLU A 77 0.41 -49.68 16.91
CA GLU A 77 -0.17 -50.25 15.70
C GLU A 77 -1.58 -50.82 15.92
N ASP A 78 -1.97 -51.17 17.14
CA ASP A 78 -3.35 -51.54 17.50
C ASP A 78 -3.99 -50.49 18.40
N GLY A 79 -4.13 -49.27 17.87
CA GLY A 79 -4.68 -48.14 18.61
C GLY A 79 -6.11 -48.34 19.13
N ALA A 80 -6.91 -49.22 18.51
CA ALA A 80 -8.26 -49.52 18.96
C ALA A 80 -8.26 -50.21 20.32
N SER A 81 -7.37 -51.18 20.54
CA SER A 81 -7.23 -51.87 21.82
C SER A 81 -6.77 -50.93 22.94
N ILE A 82 -5.89 -49.98 22.63
CA ILE A 82 -5.43 -48.95 23.59
C ILE A 82 -6.61 -48.06 24.03
N VAL A 83 -7.39 -47.56 23.08
CA VAL A 83 -8.56 -46.72 23.39
C VAL A 83 -9.63 -47.53 24.13
N LYS A 84 -9.82 -48.80 23.77
CA LYS A 84 -10.72 -49.71 24.49
C LYS A 84 -10.35 -49.82 25.97
N SER A 85 -9.06 -49.89 26.33
CA SER A 85 -8.65 -49.88 27.74
C SER A 85 -9.11 -48.62 28.50
N ALA A 86 -9.12 -47.44 27.86
CA ALA A 86 -9.64 -46.22 28.47
C ALA A 86 -11.16 -46.28 28.68
N ILE A 87 -11.89 -46.76 27.67
CA ILE A 87 -13.35 -46.88 27.73
C ILE A 87 -13.79 -47.94 28.75
N ASP A 88 -13.16 -49.10 28.77
CA ASP A 88 -13.51 -50.17 29.70
C ASP A 88 -13.22 -49.77 31.16
N ALA A 89 -12.08 -49.12 31.42
CA ALA A 89 -11.68 -48.77 32.78
C ALA A 89 -12.38 -47.50 33.31
N PHE A 90 -12.60 -46.51 32.44
CA PHE A 90 -12.99 -45.16 32.88
C PHE A 90 -14.20 -44.58 32.11
N GLY A 91 -14.72 -45.28 31.10
CA GLY A 91 -15.93 -44.90 30.37
C GLY A 91 -15.77 -43.77 29.35
N ARG A 92 -14.58 -43.18 29.20
CA ARG A 92 -14.32 -42.05 28.30
C ARG A 92 -12.84 -41.90 27.95
N VAL A 93 -12.55 -41.02 27.00
CA VAL A 93 -11.20 -40.55 26.64
C VAL A 93 -11.25 -39.06 26.31
N ASP A 94 -10.42 -38.27 26.98
CA ASP A 94 -10.37 -36.80 26.88
C ASP A 94 -9.05 -36.30 26.30
N ILE A 95 -7.95 -36.96 26.67
CA ILE A 95 -6.59 -36.56 26.35
C ILE A 95 -5.86 -37.73 25.68
N VAL A 96 -5.18 -37.49 24.56
CA VAL A 96 -4.30 -38.46 23.91
C VAL A 96 -2.93 -37.82 23.67
N VAL A 97 -1.90 -38.38 24.31
CA VAL A 97 -0.50 -37.98 24.11
C VAL A 97 0.20 -39.08 23.31
N ASN A 98 0.34 -38.85 22.01
CA ASN A 98 1.04 -39.74 21.07
C ASN A 98 2.55 -39.57 21.20
N ASN A 99 3.15 -40.27 22.18
CA ASN A 99 4.56 -40.16 22.52
C ASN A 99 5.40 -41.38 22.12
N ALA A 100 4.81 -42.56 21.93
CA ALA A 100 5.53 -43.79 21.59
C ALA A 100 6.47 -43.61 20.38
N GLY A 101 7.65 -44.24 20.45
CA GLY A 101 8.69 -44.06 19.45
C GLY A 101 9.89 -44.98 19.60
N ILE A 102 10.64 -45.12 18.50
CA ILE A 102 11.85 -45.93 18.36
C ILE A 102 12.87 -45.22 17.46
N LEU A 103 14.10 -45.73 17.39
CA LEU A 103 15.13 -45.28 16.47
C LEU A 103 15.70 -46.43 15.63
N ARG A 104 16.01 -46.12 14.37
CA ARG A 104 16.75 -46.96 13.41
C ARG A 104 17.69 -46.06 12.59
N ASP A 105 18.63 -45.45 13.31
CA ASP A 105 19.52 -44.45 12.75
C ASP A 105 20.59 -45.12 11.87
N VAL A 106 20.64 -44.70 10.62
CA VAL A 106 21.56 -45.22 9.61
C VAL A 106 21.65 -44.23 8.45
N SER A 107 22.84 -44.09 7.83
CA SER A 107 22.99 -43.20 6.67
C SER A 107 22.04 -43.62 5.54
N PHE A 108 21.55 -42.65 4.76
CA PHE A 108 20.50 -42.91 3.76
C PHE A 108 20.85 -44.06 2.80
N GLN A 109 22.11 -44.14 2.33
CA GLN A 109 22.55 -45.22 1.43
C GLN A 109 22.55 -46.63 2.06
N LYS A 110 22.52 -46.73 3.39
CA LYS A 110 22.57 -48.00 4.15
C LYS A 110 21.20 -48.34 4.77
N MET A 111 20.21 -47.48 4.63
CA MET A 111 18.88 -47.67 5.19
C MET A 111 18.14 -48.80 4.48
N THR A 112 17.69 -49.79 5.24
CA THR A 112 16.87 -50.88 4.70
C THR A 112 15.39 -50.48 4.66
N ALA A 113 14.58 -51.21 3.87
CA ALA A 113 13.14 -51.02 3.88
C ALA A 113 12.52 -51.28 5.26
N ASP A 114 13.02 -52.28 6.00
CA ASP A 114 12.56 -52.59 7.35
C ASP A 114 12.86 -51.46 8.35
N ASP A 115 14.03 -50.81 8.23
CA ASP A 115 14.37 -49.64 9.05
C ASP A 115 13.43 -48.46 8.76
N TRP A 116 13.02 -48.28 7.50
CA TRP A 116 12.04 -47.26 7.12
C TRP A 116 10.64 -47.59 7.64
N ASP A 117 10.15 -48.80 7.32
CA ASP A 117 8.79 -49.24 7.61
C ASP A 117 8.52 -49.31 9.10
N LEU A 118 9.47 -49.79 9.90
CA LEU A 118 9.27 -49.88 11.34
C LEU A 118 9.14 -48.49 11.99
N VAL A 119 9.98 -47.53 11.59
CA VAL A 119 9.87 -46.14 12.07
C VAL A 119 8.55 -45.52 11.64
N TYR A 120 8.14 -45.68 10.38
CA TYR A 120 6.86 -45.19 9.90
C TYR A 120 5.66 -45.80 10.67
N ARG A 121 5.65 -47.14 10.84
CA ARG A 121 4.55 -47.86 11.49
C ARG A 121 4.35 -47.42 12.94
N VAL A 122 5.43 -47.25 13.69
CA VAL A 122 5.34 -46.83 15.10
C VAL A 122 4.96 -45.35 15.21
N HIS A 123 5.66 -44.46 14.50
CA HIS A 123 5.53 -43.02 14.74
C HIS A 123 4.36 -42.36 14.01
N VAL A 124 4.06 -42.78 12.79
CA VAL A 124 3.04 -42.14 11.94
C VAL A 124 1.77 -42.96 11.98
N LEU A 125 1.85 -44.23 11.56
CA LEU A 125 0.66 -45.10 11.50
C LEU A 125 0.10 -45.37 12.90
N GLY A 126 0.95 -45.60 13.90
CA GLY A 126 0.53 -45.81 15.28
C GLY A 126 -0.17 -44.59 15.86
N ALA A 127 0.42 -43.39 15.72
CA ALA A 127 -0.19 -42.15 16.18
C ALA A 127 -1.52 -41.85 15.47
N TYR A 128 -1.62 -42.15 14.17
CA TYR A 128 -2.88 -42.13 13.43
C TYR A 128 -3.90 -43.11 14.03
N ARG A 129 -3.55 -44.39 14.21
CA ARG A 129 -4.50 -45.42 14.66
C ARG A 129 -5.05 -45.13 16.06
N VAL A 130 -4.20 -44.72 17.00
CA VAL A 130 -4.62 -44.34 18.35
C VAL A 130 -5.56 -43.13 18.31
N THR A 131 -5.17 -42.07 17.59
CA THR A 131 -5.98 -40.86 17.49
C THR A 131 -7.31 -41.12 16.77
N ALA A 132 -7.30 -41.89 15.68
CA ALA A 132 -8.49 -42.26 14.92
C ALA A 132 -9.48 -43.07 15.77
N ALA A 133 -9.00 -43.97 16.62
CA ALA A 133 -9.85 -44.72 17.55
C ALA A 133 -10.45 -43.83 18.66
N ALA A 134 -9.74 -42.81 19.14
CA ALA A 134 -10.22 -41.88 20.16
C ALA A 134 -11.14 -40.79 19.61
N TRP A 135 -10.99 -40.43 18.33
CA TRP A 135 -11.64 -39.27 17.70
C TRP A 135 -13.17 -39.25 17.80
N PRO A 136 -13.91 -40.35 17.57
CA PRO A 136 -15.37 -40.36 17.70
C PRO A 136 -15.83 -39.94 19.10
N TYR A 137 -15.18 -40.49 20.15
CA TYR A 137 -15.51 -40.18 21.54
C TYR A 137 -15.27 -38.71 21.87
N MET A 138 -14.12 -38.15 21.49
CA MET A 138 -13.80 -36.74 21.73
C MET A 138 -14.78 -35.79 21.02
N ARG A 139 -15.14 -36.14 19.78
CA ARG A 139 -16.10 -35.36 18.98
C ARG A 139 -17.50 -35.37 19.60
N GLU A 140 -17.98 -36.53 20.02
CA GLU A 140 -19.29 -36.69 20.67
C GLU A 140 -19.34 -35.98 22.03
N GLN A 141 -18.25 -36.04 22.80
CA GLN A 141 -18.11 -35.35 24.09
C GLN A 141 -17.95 -33.83 23.94
N LYS A 142 -17.70 -33.31 22.73
CA LYS A 142 -17.31 -31.91 22.47
C LYS A 142 -16.13 -31.46 23.33
N TYR A 143 -15.19 -32.38 23.54
CA TYR A 143 -13.97 -32.13 24.27
C TYR A 143 -12.91 -33.14 23.82
N GLY A 144 -11.75 -32.65 23.42
CA GLY A 144 -10.60 -33.48 23.15
C GLY A 144 -9.30 -32.68 23.17
N ARG A 145 -8.23 -33.29 23.64
CA ARG A 145 -6.89 -32.71 23.65
C ARG A 145 -5.91 -33.74 23.12
N VAL A 146 -5.27 -33.45 21.99
CA VAL A 146 -4.35 -34.37 21.33
C VAL A 146 -2.98 -33.70 21.21
N VAL A 147 -1.95 -34.41 21.67
CA VAL A 147 -0.56 -33.97 21.55
C VAL A 147 0.21 -35.00 20.73
N PHE A 148 0.85 -34.53 19.66
CA PHE A 148 1.80 -35.32 18.87
C PHE A 148 3.24 -34.97 19.23
N THR A 149 4.11 -35.98 19.21
CA THR A 149 5.54 -35.79 19.47
C THR A 149 6.34 -35.81 18.16
N SER A 150 6.72 -34.62 17.69
CA SER A 150 7.71 -34.36 16.64
C SER A 150 9.15 -34.35 17.22
N SER A 151 10.10 -33.72 16.55
CA SER A 151 11.49 -33.54 17.01
C SER A 151 12.19 -32.42 16.21
N ALA A 152 13.26 -31.87 16.78
CA ALA A 152 14.16 -30.97 16.05
C ALA A 152 14.76 -31.62 14.79
N ALA A 153 15.04 -32.93 14.83
CA ALA A 153 15.49 -33.68 13.65
C ALA A 153 14.43 -33.71 12.53
N GLY A 154 13.14 -33.71 12.87
CA GLY A 154 12.06 -33.55 11.89
C GLY A 154 12.02 -32.14 11.30
N ILE A 155 12.14 -31.12 12.14
CA ILE A 155 12.00 -29.71 11.74
C ILE A 155 13.18 -29.23 10.89
N TYR A 156 14.41 -29.56 11.31
CA TYR A 156 15.64 -29.01 10.73
C TYR A 156 16.44 -30.03 9.91
N GLY A 157 16.05 -31.31 9.95
CA GLY A 157 16.85 -32.41 9.43
C GLY A 157 17.97 -32.83 10.39
N ASN A 158 18.38 -34.10 10.31
CA ASN A 158 19.56 -34.59 11.01
C ASN A 158 20.25 -35.72 10.23
N PHE A 159 21.57 -35.78 10.27
CA PHE A 159 22.33 -36.77 9.53
C PHE A 159 22.01 -38.20 10.01
N GLY A 160 21.77 -39.13 9.08
CA GLY A 160 21.48 -40.53 9.40
C GLY A 160 20.07 -40.82 9.91
N GLN A 161 19.15 -39.85 9.84
CA GLN A 161 17.80 -39.96 10.39
C GLN A 161 16.69 -39.70 9.37
N ALA A 162 16.89 -40.00 8.08
CA ALA A 162 15.92 -39.66 7.03
C ALA A 162 14.51 -40.23 7.28
N ASN A 163 14.39 -41.50 7.70
CA ASN A 163 13.13 -42.14 8.11
C ASN A 163 12.47 -41.44 9.32
N TYR A 164 13.26 -41.15 10.35
CA TYR A 164 12.80 -40.53 11.59
C TYR A 164 12.40 -39.06 11.39
N SER A 165 13.22 -38.28 10.68
CA SER A 165 12.91 -36.89 10.31
C SER A 165 11.62 -36.81 9.49
N MET A 166 11.44 -37.69 8.50
CA MET A 166 10.18 -37.79 7.73
C MET A 166 8.99 -38.08 8.64
N ALA A 167 9.10 -39.09 9.51
CA ALA A 167 8.01 -39.45 10.42
C ALA A 167 7.65 -38.29 11.36
N LYS A 168 8.65 -37.62 11.92
CA LYS A 168 8.46 -36.55 12.91
C LYS A 168 7.95 -35.25 12.32
N LEU A 169 8.32 -34.90 11.09
CA LEU A 169 7.70 -33.75 10.41
C LEU A 169 6.34 -34.12 9.81
N GLY A 170 6.15 -35.36 9.37
CA GLY A 170 4.88 -35.87 8.85
C GLY A 170 3.74 -35.75 9.87
N VAL A 171 4.00 -36.03 11.15
CA VAL A 171 2.98 -35.85 12.20
C VAL A 171 2.62 -34.37 12.45
N VAL A 172 3.50 -33.41 12.13
CA VAL A 172 3.17 -31.97 12.19
C VAL A 172 2.11 -31.62 11.14
N GLY A 173 2.28 -32.09 9.90
CA GLY A 173 1.29 -31.91 8.84
C GLY A 173 -0.04 -32.60 9.15
N PHE A 174 0.00 -33.80 9.73
CA PHE A 174 -1.18 -34.52 10.20
C PHE A 174 -1.92 -33.76 11.30
N ALA A 175 -1.21 -33.34 12.35
CA ALA A 175 -1.74 -32.54 13.46
C ALA A 175 -2.36 -31.22 12.99
N SER A 176 -1.73 -30.56 12.02
CA SER A 176 -2.22 -29.29 11.45
C SER A 176 -3.59 -29.43 10.80
N THR A 177 -3.84 -30.56 10.13
CA THR A 177 -5.15 -30.85 9.52
C THR A 177 -6.19 -31.19 10.59
N LEU A 178 -5.84 -32.06 11.55
CA LEU A 178 -6.76 -32.42 12.64
C LEU A 178 -7.13 -31.22 13.51
N ALA A 179 -6.23 -30.26 13.72
CA ALA A 179 -6.53 -29.00 14.41
C ALA A 179 -7.69 -28.23 13.74
N LEU A 180 -7.79 -28.26 12.41
CA LEU A 180 -8.88 -27.63 11.66
C LEU A 180 -10.18 -28.43 11.77
N GLU A 181 -10.10 -29.76 11.62
CA GLU A 181 -11.26 -30.64 11.70
C GLU A 181 -11.88 -30.71 13.11
N GLY A 182 -11.05 -30.65 14.14
CA GLY A 182 -11.46 -30.74 15.55
C GLY A 182 -12.05 -29.46 16.12
N LYS A 183 -11.72 -28.29 15.53
CA LYS A 183 -12.04 -26.96 16.07
C LYS A 183 -13.53 -26.77 16.43
N LYS A 184 -14.44 -27.20 15.56
CA LYS A 184 -15.89 -27.07 15.78
C LYS A 184 -16.41 -27.88 16.97
N ASN A 185 -15.70 -28.92 17.38
CA ASN A 185 -16.09 -29.84 18.45
C ASN A 185 -15.21 -29.67 19.70
N ASN A 186 -14.46 -28.56 19.83
CA ASN A 186 -13.52 -28.34 20.93
C ASN A 186 -12.53 -29.51 21.11
N VAL A 187 -12.14 -30.11 19.99
CA VAL A 187 -11.02 -31.05 19.91
C VAL A 187 -9.82 -30.26 19.43
N VAL A 188 -8.89 -30.03 20.35
CA VAL A 188 -7.70 -29.21 20.17
C VAL A 188 -6.50 -30.14 19.96
N VAL A 189 -5.67 -29.81 18.98
CA VAL A 189 -4.55 -30.66 18.55
C VAL A 189 -3.29 -29.82 18.46
N ASN A 190 -2.22 -30.22 19.16
CA ASN A 190 -0.93 -29.53 19.14
C ASN A 190 0.22 -30.52 18.96
N THR A 191 1.39 -30.00 18.62
CA THR A 191 2.62 -30.77 18.43
C THR A 191 3.74 -30.22 19.28
N ILE A 192 4.51 -31.10 19.91
CA ILE A 192 5.75 -30.75 20.61
C ILE A 192 6.96 -31.34 19.88
N ALA A 193 8.10 -30.64 19.95
CA ALA A 193 9.40 -31.10 19.52
C ALA A 193 10.34 -31.08 20.74
N PRO A 194 10.36 -32.17 21.53
CA PRO A 194 11.06 -32.16 22.81
C PRO A 194 12.57 -32.39 22.66
N ILE A 195 13.31 -31.84 23.61
CA ILE A 195 14.73 -32.12 23.89
C ILE A 195 14.81 -32.60 25.34
N ALA A 196 15.06 -33.89 25.53
CA ALA A 196 15.21 -34.50 26.85
C ALA A 196 16.23 -35.63 26.82
N GLY A 197 16.99 -35.77 27.91
CA GLY A 197 17.85 -36.90 28.18
C GLY A 197 17.01 -38.17 28.34
N SER A 198 17.28 -39.16 27.50
CA SER A 198 16.67 -40.48 27.56
C SER A 198 17.64 -41.54 27.04
N ARG A 199 17.27 -42.82 27.17
CA ARG A 199 17.99 -43.93 26.54
C ARG A 199 18.25 -43.73 25.04
N MET A 200 17.42 -42.95 24.35
CA MET A 200 17.58 -42.64 22.92
C MET A 200 18.63 -41.55 22.64
N THR A 201 18.99 -40.72 23.62
CA THR A 201 19.96 -39.62 23.46
C THR A 201 21.28 -39.86 24.21
N GLU A 202 21.36 -40.92 25.01
CA GLU A 202 22.54 -41.34 25.78
C GLU A 202 23.79 -41.59 24.91
N THR A 203 23.61 -41.99 23.66
CA THR A 203 24.71 -42.24 22.72
C THR A 203 25.32 -40.97 22.12
N VAL A 204 24.69 -39.80 22.33
CA VAL A 204 25.02 -38.57 21.61
C VAL A 204 25.42 -37.42 22.55
N LEU A 205 24.91 -37.38 23.78
CA LEU A 205 25.12 -36.25 24.71
C LEU A 205 26.03 -36.61 25.90
N PRO A 206 26.86 -35.66 26.39
CA PRO A 206 27.62 -35.83 27.64
C PRO A 206 26.71 -36.07 28.86
N LYS A 207 27.21 -36.83 29.83
CA LYS A 207 26.44 -37.26 31.02
C LYS A 207 25.85 -36.10 31.83
N ASP A 208 26.63 -35.06 32.08
CA ASP A 208 26.20 -33.89 32.87
C ASP A 208 25.07 -33.09 32.18
N LEU A 209 25.07 -33.10 30.84
CA LEU A 209 24.02 -32.47 30.02
C LEU A 209 22.76 -33.33 30.00
N LEU A 210 22.88 -34.66 29.95
CA LEU A 210 21.75 -35.58 30.07
C LEU A 210 21.04 -35.43 31.42
N GLU A 211 21.79 -35.26 32.51
CA GLU A 211 21.25 -35.04 33.86
C GLU A 211 20.49 -33.70 33.99
N SER A 212 20.85 -32.72 33.15
CA SER A 212 20.22 -31.40 33.11
C SER A 212 18.99 -31.34 32.19
N LEU A 213 18.88 -32.24 31.21
CA LEU A 213 17.77 -32.31 30.24
C LEU A 213 16.65 -33.24 30.73
N LYS A 214 16.12 -32.97 31.92
CA LYS A 214 15.13 -33.83 32.56
C LYS A 214 13.78 -33.84 31.81
N PRO A 215 13.13 -35.01 31.60
CA PRO A 215 11.77 -35.10 31.05
C PRO A 215 10.73 -34.22 31.77
N GLU A 216 10.94 -33.97 33.07
CA GLU A 216 10.10 -33.11 33.91
C GLU A 216 10.05 -31.65 33.45
N PHE A 217 11.00 -31.22 32.61
CA PHE A 217 10.98 -29.88 32.01
C PHE A 217 10.14 -29.80 30.72
N VAL A 218 9.65 -30.94 30.22
CA VAL A 218 8.77 -31.02 29.04
C VAL A 218 7.31 -31.22 29.45
N SER A 219 7.05 -32.09 30.43
CA SER A 219 5.70 -32.46 30.88
C SER A 219 4.79 -31.27 31.24
N PRO A 220 5.26 -30.15 31.83
CA PRO A 220 4.43 -28.99 32.09
C PRO A 220 3.78 -28.39 30.83
N LEU A 221 4.50 -28.35 29.70
CA LEU A 221 3.93 -27.89 28.43
C LEU A 221 2.85 -28.85 27.93
N VAL A 222 3.11 -30.16 28.00
CA VAL A 222 2.11 -31.17 27.60
C VAL A 222 0.85 -31.05 28.45
N ALA A 223 0.98 -30.91 29.77
CA ALA A 223 -0.15 -30.67 30.66
C ALA A 223 -0.90 -29.39 30.27
N TRP A 224 -0.20 -28.27 30.05
CA TRP A 224 -0.82 -27.02 29.61
C TRP A 224 -1.61 -27.18 28.30
N LEU A 225 -1.03 -27.79 27.28
CA LEU A 225 -1.68 -28.04 25.98
C LEU A 225 -2.88 -28.99 26.10
N CYS A 226 -2.92 -29.81 27.16
CA CYS A 226 -4.01 -30.74 27.44
C CYS A 226 -5.06 -30.20 28.41
N HIS A 227 -4.89 -28.98 28.96
CA HIS A 227 -5.82 -28.42 29.93
C HIS A 227 -7.08 -27.88 29.25
N GLU A 228 -8.21 -27.90 29.95
CA GLU A 228 -9.50 -27.48 29.39
C GLU A 228 -9.54 -25.99 29.02
N SER A 229 -8.80 -25.16 29.77
CA SER A 229 -8.69 -23.72 29.52
C SER A 229 -7.74 -23.36 28.38
N ASN A 230 -6.98 -24.32 27.84
CA ASN A 230 -6.15 -24.07 26.67
C ASN A 230 -7.00 -24.16 25.40
N SER A 231 -6.91 -23.10 24.58
CA SER A 231 -7.57 -23.00 23.29
C SER A 231 -6.60 -22.94 22.11
N ASP A 232 -5.28 -23.03 22.36
CA ASP A 232 -4.28 -23.09 21.29
C ASP A 232 -4.46 -24.39 20.51
N THR A 233 -4.59 -24.33 19.19
CA THR A 233 -4.65 -25.52 18.33
C THR A 233 -3.81 -25.30 17.09
N GLY A 234 -3.24 -26.36 16.53
CA GLY A 234 -2.32 -26.31 15.40
C GLY A 234 -0.94 -25.76 15.76
N GLY A 235 -0.61 -25.66 17.05
CA GLY A 235 0.70 -25.18 17.49
C GLY A 235 1.80 -26.23 17.31
N LEU A 236 3.00 -25.76 17.00
CA LEU A 236 4.25 -26.52 17.05
C LEU A 236 5.17 -25.86 18.09
N PHE A 237 5.60 -26.61 19.09
CA PHE A 237 6.39 -26.07 20.19
C PHE A 237 7.69 -26.84 20.40
N GLU A 238 8.83 -26.16 20.36
CA GLU A 238 10.09 -26.71 20.86
C GLU A 238 10.17 -26.56 22.37
N VAL A 239 10.65 -27.60 23.05
CA VAL A 239 10.64 -27.63 24.52
C VAL A 239 11.76 -28.51 25.10
N GLY A 240 12.47 -28.01 26.11
CA GLY A 240 13.51 -28.78 26.81
C GLY A 240 14.40 -27.89 27.66
N GLY A 241 14.99 -28.44 28.73
CA GLY A 241 15.93 -27.71 29.60
C GLY A 241 15.37 -26.43 30.24
N GLY A 242 14.04 -26.32 30.38
CA GLY A 242 13.35 -25.13 30.89
C GLY A 242 12.97 -24.09 29.82
N PHE A 243 13.32 -24.30 28.56
CA PHE A 243 12.91 -23.47 27.43
C PHE A 243 11.63 -24.00 26.77
N ILE A 244 10.75 -23.08 26.34
CA ILE A 244 9.57 -23.35 25.51
C ILE A 244 9.49 -22.26 24.43
N GLY A 245 9.47 -22.66 23.16
CA GLY A 245 9.30 -21.76 22.02
C GLY A 245 8.22 -22.26 21.06
N LYS A 246 7.45 -21.35 20.45
CA LYS A 246 6.45 -21.67 19.42
C LYS A 246 7.03 -21.41 18.03
N LEU A 247 6.85 -22.34 17.10
CA LEU A 247 7.32 -22.26 15.72
C LEU A 247 6.13 -21.99 14.79
N ARG A 248 6.42 -21.31 13.66
CA ARG A 248 5.48 -21.10 12.55
C ARG A 248 6.24 -20.95 11.24
N TRP A 249 5.54 -21.13 10.12
CA TRP A 249 6.09 -20.84 8.80
C TRP A 249 6.23 -19.33 8.56
N GLU A 250 7.27 -18.96 7.83
CA GLU A 250 7.51 -17.62 7.30
C GLU A 250 7.73 -17.75 5.80
N ARG A 251 7.10 -16.86 5.02
CA ARG A 251 7.19 -16.81 3.57
C ARG A 251 7.63 -15.41 3.16
N THR A 252 8.54 -15.28 2.20
CA THR A 252 8.84 -13.98 1.59
C THR A 252 7.60 -13.43 0.89
N GLN A 253 7.48 -12.11 0.73
CA GLN A 253 6.45 -11.54 -0.14
C GLN A 253 6.63 -12.00 -1.61
N GLY A 254 7.85 -12.43 -1.95
CA GLY A 254 8.21 -12.92 -3.27
C GLY A 254 8.11 -11.84 -4.34
N THR A 255 7.99 -12.27 -5.59
CA THR A 255 7.80 -11.36 -6.73
C THR A 255 6.75 -11.92 -7.68
N VAL A 256 5.94 -11.04 -8.26
CA VAL A 256 4.88 -11.42 -9.19
C VAL A 256 5.34 -11.14 -10.61
N PHE A 257 5.43 -12.20 -11.42
CA PHE A 257 5.65 -12.10 -12.86
C PHE A 257 4.30 -11.92 -13.54
N ARG A 258 4.04 -10.72 -14.06
CA ARG A 258 2.76 -10.39 -14.72
C ARG A 258 2.53 -11.30 -15.93
N LEU A 259 1.33 -11.91 -15.97
CA LEU A 259 0.94 -12.78 -17.07
C LEU A 259 0.95 -12.02 -18.40
N GLY A 260 1.28 -12.68 -19.50
CA GLY A 260 1.40 -12.03 -20.82
C GLY A 260 2.75 -11.34 -21.09
N ARG A 261 3.66 -11.26 -20.10
CA ARG A 261 5.08 -10.96 -20.35
C ARG A 261 5.87 -12.25 -20.61
N ALA A 262 7.03 -12.12 -21.25
CA ALA A 262 7.97 -13.22 -21.36
C ALA A 262 8.38 -13.71 -19.96
N PHE A 263 8.28 -15.01 -19.73
CA PHE A 263 8.62 -15.63 -18.45
C PHE A 263 9.49 -16.86 -18.70
N GLY A 264 10.69 -16.84 -18.15
CA GLY A 264 11.66 -17.93 -18.24
C GLY A 264 12.71 -17.85 -17.13
N PRO A 265 13.68 -18.78 -17.13
CA PRO A 265 14.71 -18.86 -16.09
C PRO A 265 15.50 -17.56 -15.90
N ASP A 266 15.75 -16.79 -16.96
CA ASP A 266 16.50 -15.54 -16.89
C ASP A 266 15.76 -14.45 -16.09
N GLN A 267 14.43 -14.33 -16.26
CA GLN A 267 13.62 -13.39 -15.47
C GLN A 267 13.57 -13.80 -14.00
N VAL A 268 13.51 -15.11 -13.72
CA VAL A 268 13.57 -15.62 -12.34
C VAL A 268 14.93 -15.30 -11.72
N LYS A 269 16.03 -15.58 -12.42
CA LYS A 269 17.39 -15.27 -11.96
C LYS A 269 17.58 -13.78 -11.68
N ALA A 270 17.08 -12.91 -12.57
CA ALA A 270 17.20 -11.46 -12.42
C ALA A 270 16.49 -10.93 -11.16
N ARG A 271 15.44 -11.61 -10.69
CA ARG A 271 14.66 -11.22 -9.50
C ARG A 271 14.88 -12.17 -8.31
N TRP A 272 15.88 -13.05 -8.38
CA TRP A 272 16.11 -14.08 -7.35
C TRP A 272 16.33 -13.47 -5.97
N GLY A 273 17.08 -12.36 -5.90
CA GLY A 273 17.30 -11.62 -4.66
C GLY A 273 15.99 -11.24 -3.95
N GLU A 274 14.99 -10.77 -4.69
CA GLU A 274 13.67 -10.43 -4.15
C GLU A 274 12.84 -11.66 -3.77
N ILE A 275 12.91 -12.73 -4.57
CA ILE A 275 12.21 -13.99 -4.29
C ILE A 275 12.65 -14.56 -2.94
N THR A 276 13.94 -14.46 -2.62
CA THR A 276 14.55 -14.99 -1.40
C THR A 276 14.72 -13.95 -0.29
N ASP A 277 14.19 -12.73 -0.45
CA ASP A 277 14.34 -11.65 0.54
C ASP A 277 13.34 -11.80 1.69
N PHE A 278 13.84 -12.17 2.86
CA PHE A 278 13.05 -12.23 4.10
C PHE A 278 12.98 -10.89 4.84
N GLY A 279 13.59 -9.80 4.33
CA GLY A 279 13.39 -8.45 4.85
C GLY A 279 11.94 -7.97 4.74
N LYS A 280 11.17 -8.58 3.83
CA LYS A 280 9.71 -8.44 3.73
C LYS A 280 9.06 -9.83 3.68
N SER A 281 8.54 -10.27 4.82
CA SER A 281 7.94 -11.59 4.98
C SER A 281 6.51 -11.55 5.53
N GLU A 282 5.85 -12.69 5.46
CA GLU A 282 4.50 -12.92 5.94
C GLU A 282 4.37 -14.33 6.55
N HIS A 283 3.28 -14.53 7.31
CA HIS A 283 3.01 -15.78 8.02
C HIS A 283 1.62 -16.32 7.61
N PRO A 284 1.47 -16.86 6.40
CA PRO A 284 0.19 -17.33 5.91
C PRO A 284 -0.37 -18.42 6.84
N ALA A 285 -1.57 -18.20 7.36
CA ALA A 285 -2.21 -19.09 8.33
C ALA A 285 -3.10 -20.16 7.67
N SER A 286 -3.32 -20.06 6.35
CA SER A 286 -4.16 -20.97 5.59
C SER A 286 -3.71 -21.13 4.14
N VAL A 287 -4.17 -22.20 3.48
CA VAL A 287 -3.95 -22.42 2.04
C VAL A 287 -4.56 -21.28 1.21
N THR A 288 -5.71 -20.75 1.64
CA THR A 288 -6.38 -19.64 0.94
C THR A 288 -5.55 -18.36 0.97
N GLU A 289 -5.01 -17.98 2.13
CA GLU A 289 -4.09 -16.83 2.24
C GLU A 289 -2.83 -17.02 1.40
N SER A 290 -2.27 -18.23 1.41
CA SER A 290 -1.08 -18.56 0.60
C SER A 290 -1.32 -18.34 -0.91
N MET A 291 -2.53 -18.58 -1.42
CA MET A 291 -2.87 -18.43 -2.85
C MET A 291 -3.20 -17.00 -3.29
N ALA A 292 -3.36 -16.05 -2.36
CA ALA A 292 -3.82 -14.70 -2.67
C ALA A 292 -2.96 -13.96 -3.73
N PRO A 293 -1.61 -13.97 -3.67
CA PRO A 293 -0.78 -13.29 -4.68
C PRO A 293 -0.94 -13.88 -6.09
N ILE A 294 -1.14 -15.20 -6.18
CA ILE A 294 -1.33 -15.91 -7.44
C ILE A 294 -2.68 -15.52 -8.05
N MET A 295 -3.75 -15.57 -7.25
CA MET A 295 -5.09 -15.20 -7.70
C MET A 295 -5.16 -13.73 -8.12
N ALA A 296 -4.51 -12.83 -7.36
CA ALA A 296 -4.44 -11.41 -7.72
C ALA A 296 -3.77 -11.19 -9.10
N ASN A 297 -2.71 -11.93 -9.41
CA ASN A 297 -2.03 -11.84 -10.70
C ASN A 297 -2.91 -12.34 -11.86
N VAL A 298 -3.66 -13.43 -11.63
CA VAL A 298 -4.61 -14.00 -12.60
C VAL A 298 -5.77 -13.04 -12.84
N GLU A 299 -6.38 -12.50 -11.78
CA GLU A 299 -7.51 -11.56 -11.86
C GLU A 299 -7.14 -10.24 -12.56
N ALA A 300 -5.88 -9.80 -12.41
CA ALA A 300 -5.38 -8.61 -13.10
C ALA A 300 -5.23 -8.80 -14.62
N GLY A 301 -5.43 -10.02 -15.15
CA GLY A 301 -5.39 -10.31 -16.59
C GLY A 301 -4.01 -10.15 -17.23
N PRO A 302 -3.91 -10.29 -18.57
CA PRO A 302 -2.66 -10.08 -19.29
C PRO A 302 -2.11 -8.67 -19.11
N SER A 303 -0.79 -8.59 -18.91
CA SER A 303 -0.01 -7.36 -18.85
C SER A 303 -0.23 -6.50 -20.09
N LYS A 304 -0.39 -5.20 -19.89
CA LYS A 304 -0.43 -4.19 -20.96
C LYS A 304 0.94 -3.93 -21.60
N GLY A 305 2.00 -4.52 -21.03
CA GLY A 305 3.36 -4.49 -21.55
C GLY A 305 4.29 -3.73 -20.63
N GLY A 306 5.48 -3.43 -21.14
CA GLY A 306 6.52 -2.73 -20.40
C GLY A 306 7.83 -3.51 -20.29
N ASN A 307 8.79 -2.88 -19.62
CA ASN A 307 10.14 -3.35 -19.39
C ASN A 307 10.68 -2.74 -18.09
N GLU A 308 12.00 -2.75 -17.88
CA GLU A 308 12.64 -2.19 -16.70
C GLU A 308 12.42 -0.68 -16.51
N PHE A 309 12.19 0.06 -17.61
CA PHE A 309 11.99 1.52 -17.59
C PHE A 309 10.52 1.90 -17.42
N ILE A 310 9.62 1.11 -18.00
CA ILE A 310 8.18 1.43 -18.02
C ILE A 310 7.41 0.17 -17.68
N ASP A 311 6.72 0.17 -16.54
CA ASP A 311 5.66 -0.79 -16.25
C ASP A 311 4.30 -0.19 -16.63
N VAL A 312 3.75 -0.61 -17.77
CA VAL A 312 2.51 -0.03 -18.31
C VAL A 312 1.32 -0.33 -17.41
N ASP A 313 1.33 -1.48 -16.73
CA ASP A 313 0.24 -1.89 -15.83
C ASP A 313 0.15 -1.00 -14.60
N LEU A 314 1.29 -0.51 -14.10
CA LEU A 314 1.36 0.40 -12.95
C LEU A 314 1.16 1.87 -13.34
N ALA A 315 1.75 2.29 -14.47
CA ALA A 315 1.80 3.69 -14.83
C ALA A 315 0.54 4.18 -15.54
N LEU A 316 -0.07 3.38 -16.43
CA LEU A 316 -1.18 3.85 -17.27
C LEU A 316 -2.42 4.15 -16.43
N GLY A 317 -2.92 5.38 -16.52
CA GLY A 317 -4.09 5.85 -15.78
C GLY A 317 -3.79 6.33 -14.35
N TYR A 318 -2.53 6.25 -13.91
CA TYR A 318 -2.11 6.77 -12.61
C TYR A 318 -2.49 8.24 -12.46
N GLN A 319 -3.13 8.58 -11.35
CA GLN A 319 -3.51 9.95 -11.01
C GLN A 319 -2.46 10.52 -10.06
N PHE A 320 -1.88 11.65 -10.45
CA PHE A 320 -0.94 12.36 -9.58
C PHE A 320 -1.69 13.09 -8.48
N PRO A 321 -1.04 13.34 -7.32
CA PRO A 321 -1.58 14.25 -6.32
C PRO A 321 -1.98 15.58 -6.94
N GLU A 322 -3.10 16.13 -6.47
CA GLU A 322 -3.55 17.45 -6.90
C GLU A 322 -2.49 18.49 -6.56
N SER A 323 -2.18 19.38 -7.50
CA SER A 323 -1.24 20.47 -7.29
C SER A 323 -1.91 21.81 -7.54
N THR A 324 -1.38 22.87 -6.93
CA THR A 324 -1.91 24.22 -7.08
C THR A 324 -0.85 25.17 -7.59
N SER A 325 -1.27 26.18 -8.32
CA SER A 325 -0.42 27.30 -8.72
C SER A 325 -1.20 28.60 -8.68
N ARG A 326 -0.50 29.72 -8.87
CA ARG A 326 -1.12 31.02 -9.05
C ARG A 326 -0.29 31.84 -10.02
N TYR A 327 -0.94 32.79 -10.65
CA TYR A 327 -0.26 33.79 -11.46
C TYR A 327 -0.96 35.13 -11.31
N ASP A 328 -0.23 36.19 -11.63
CA ASP A 328 -0.74 37.56 -11.72
C ASP A 328 -0.29 38.23 -13.04
N GLU A 329 -0.63 39.50 -13.18
CA GLU A 329 -0.35 40.31 -14.36
C GLU A 329 1.16 40.40 -14.66
N ARG A 330 2.01 40.38 -13.61
CA ARG A 330 3.48 40.37 -13.77
C ARG A 330 3.93 39.07 -14.43
N ASP A 331 3.41 37.93 -13.99
CA ASP A 331 3.80 36.63 -14.55
C ASP A 331 3.37 36.51 -16.03
N LEU A 332 2.19 37.03 -16.37
CA LEU A 332 1.68 37.09 -17.74
C LEU A 332 2.51 38.01 -18.64
N ALA A 333 2.82 39.22 -18.18
CA ALA A 333 3.66 40.17 -18.92
C ALA A 333 5.08 39.63 -19.12
N LEU A 334 5.66 39.00 -18.09
CA LEU A 334 6.97 38.35 -18.17
C LEU A 334 6.98 37.23 -19.22
N TYR A 335 5.93 36.39 -19.25
CA TYR A 335 5.79 35.37 -20.28
C TYR A 335 5.66 35.98 -21.67
N ALA A 336 4.82 37.02 -21.83
CA ALA A 336 4.60 37.69 -23.11
C ALA A 336 5.91 38.26 -23.70
N LEU A 337 6.70 38.96 -22.87
CA LEU A 337 8.06 39.40 -23.24
C LEU A 337 8.98 38.20 -23.56
N GLY A 338 8.91 37.16 -22.74
CA GLY A 338 9.66 35.92 -22.89
C GLY A 338 9.38 35.17 -24.19
N VAL A 339 8.21 35.37 -24.81
CA VAL A 339 7.87 34.82 -26.12
C VAL A 339 7.90 35.86 -27.24
N GLY A 340 8.34 37.10 -26.97
CA GLY A 340 8.67 38.11 -27.99
C GLY A 340 7.64 39.22 -28.22
N ALA A 341 6.64 39.38 -27.35
CA ALA A 341 5.68 40.48 -27.44
C ALA A 341 6.35 41.82 -27.06
N SER A 342 5.80 42.93 -27.56
CA SER A 342 6.15 44.31 -27.13
C SER A 342 7.64 44.67 -27.22
N ARG A 343 8.36 44.09 -28.19
CA ARG A 343 9.80 44.36 -28.39
C ARG A 343 10.08 45.79 -28.84
N ASN A 344 9.14 46.37 -29.58
CA ASN A 344 9.20 47.76 -29.98
C ASN A 344 8.25 48.56 -29.08
N PRO A 345 8.74 49.45 -28.20
CA PRO A 345 7.89 50.25 -27.32
C PRO A 345 6.99 51.25 -28.07
N LEU A 346 7.22 51.45 -29.38
CA LEU A 346 6.38 52.25 -30.26
C LEU A 346 5.30 51.43 -30.98
N ASP A 347 5.36 50.10 -30.91
CA ASP A 347 4.34 49.20 -31.48
C ASP A 347 3.26 48.94 -30.43
N THR A 348 2.12 49.59 -30.58
CA THR A 348 0.98 49.44 -29.66
C THR A 348 0.20 48.13 -29.86
N THR A 349 0.49 47.36 -30.93
CA THR A 349 -0.30 46.16 -31.29
C THR A 349 -0.15 45.00 -30.32
N ASP A 350 0.94 44.95 -29.55
CA ASP A 350 1.19 43.92 -28.53
C ASP A 350 1.16 44.49 -27.10
N LEU A 351 0.96 45.81 -26.94
CA LEU A 351 1.10 46.49 -25.64
C LEU A 351 0.11 45.94 -24.60
N HIS A 352 -1.08 45.52 -25.03
CA HIS A 352 -2.10 44.88 -24.19
C HIS A 352 -1.69 43.51 -23.62
N TYR A 353 -0.55 42.95 -24.02
CA TYR A 353 0.02 41.75 -23.40
C TYR A 353 1.01 42.04 -22.27
N THR A 354 1.52 43.26 -22.17
CA THR A 354 2.65 43.59 -21.29
C THR A 354 2.42 44.80 -20.39
N TYR A 355 1.35 45.56 -20.61
CA TYR A 355 0.99 46.72 -19.80
C TYR A 355 -0.29 46.46 -19.02
N GLU A 356 -0.15 46.24 -17.72
CA GLU A 356 -1.20 45.82 -16.79
C GLU A 356 -2.30 46.88 -16.56
N LEU A 357 -2.00 48.16 -16.85
CA LEU A 357 -2.97 49.25 -16.75
C LEU A 357 -3.75 49.48 -18.05
N ASP A 358 -3.47 48.72 -19.11
CA ASP A 358 -4.29 48.71 -20.32
C ASP A 358 -5.67 48.12 -20.01
N GLU A 359 -6.76 48.85 -20.34
CA GLU A 359 -8.12 48.36 -20.11
C GLU A 359 -8.45 47.07 -20.89
N GLY A 360 -7.66 46.77 -21.92
CA GLY A 360 -7.74 45.57 -22.74
C GLY A 360 -6.67 44.53 -22.42
N PHE A 361 -6.01 44.58 -21.25
CA PHE A 361 -4.94 43.65 -20.88
C PHE A 361 -5.38 42.18 -21.04
N GLN A 362 -4.59 41.40 -21.77
CA GLN A 362 -4.87 40.00 -22.08
C GLN A 362 -3.66 39.13 -21.76
N ALA A 363 -3.94 37.92 -21.29
CA ALA A 363 -2.95 36.85 -21.23
C ALA A 363 -2.74 36.26 -22.62
N LEU A 364 -1.48 35.99 -23.00
CA LEU A 364 -1.22 35.12 -24.14
C LEU A 364 -1.71 33.68 -23.82
N PRO A 365 -2.55 33.07 -24.66
CA PRO A 365 -3.21 31.79 -24.34
C PRO A 365 -2.23 30.64 -24.10
N THR A 366 -1.08 30.68 -24.78
CA THR A 366 -0.02 29.69 -24.66
C THR A 366 0.63 29.68 -23.26
N TYR A 367 0.39 30.68 -22.42
CA TYR A 367 0.78 30.66 -21.00
C TYR A 367 0.16 29.48 -20.23
N ALA A 368 -1.00 28.97 -20.66
CA ALA A 368 -1.73 27.90 -19.96
C ALA A 368 -0.94 26.59 -19.77
N VAL A 369 0.13 26.39 -20.53
CA VAL A 369 1.05 25.24 -20.38
C VAL A 369 2.09 25.46 -19.28
N VAL A 370 2.45 26.71 -18.98
CA VAL A 370 3.56 27.08 -18.10
C VAL A 370 3.36 26.54 -16.69
N PRO A 371 2.21 26.76 -16.00
CA PRO A 371 2.01 26.20 -14.67
C PRO A 371 2.07 24.66 -14.63
N VAL A 372 1.62 24.01 -15.71
CA VAL A 372 1.62 22.53 -15.82
C VAL A 372 3.04 21.99 -15.91
N VAL A 373 3.85 22.55 -16.81
CA VAL A 373 5.25 22.12 -17.00
C VAL A 373 6.09 22.45 -15.76
N ASN A 374 5.85 23.60 -15.12
CA ASN A 374 6.50 23.94 -13.86
C ASN A 374 6.20 22.89 -12.79
N GLY A 375 4.92 22.51 -12.64
CA GLY A 375 4.51 21.46 -11.71
C GLY A 375 5.16 20.10 -12.00
N ILE A 376 5.28 19.70 -13.27
CA ILE A 376 5.96 18.47 -13.69
C ILE A 376 7.45 18.52 -13.34
N LEU A 377 8.14 19.62 -13.65
CA LEU A 377 9.56 19.80 -13.34
C LEU A 377 9.82 19.85 -11.83
N ASP A 378 8.93 20.48 -11.06
CA ASP A 378 8.99 20.51 -9.61
C ASP A 378 8.83 19.12 -8.98
N ALA A 379 7.85 18.34 -9.46
CA ALA A 379 7.70 16.95 -9.04
C ALA A 379 8.95 16.13 -9.37
N GLY A 380 9.48 16.26 -10.59
CA GLY A 380 10.72 15.61 -11.00
C GLY A 380 11.93 15.98 -10.12
N ARG A 381 12.07 17.26 -9.73
CA ARG A 381 13.12 17.71 -8.79
C ARG A 381 13.00 17.08 -7.40
N ARG A 382 11.78 16.78 -6.95
CA ARG A 382 11.51 16.07 -5.69
C ARG A 382 11.63 14.54 -5.82
N GLY A 383 11.91 14.01 -7.02
CA GLY A 383 11.94 12.58 -7.29
C GLY A 383 10.55 11.93 -7.34
N GLU A 384 9.49 12.74 -7.47
CA GLU A 384 8.11 12.26 -7.58
C GLU A 384 7.81 11.88 -9.03
N THR A 385 7.51 10.61 -9.27
CA THR A 385 7.11 10.08 -10.58
C THR A 385 5.94 9.12 -10.43
N ALA A 386 5.25 8.81 -11.54
CA ALA A 386 4.21 7.77 -11.52
C ALA A 386 4.85 6.40 -11.25
N PRO A 387 4.23 5.55 -10.42
CA PRO A 387 4.65 4.16 -10.24
C PRO A 387 4.82 3.46 -11.59
N GLY A 388 5.93 2.75 -11.75
CA GLY A 388 6.26 2.06 -12.99
C GLY A 388 7.03 2.91 -14.01
N LEU A 389 7.20 4.23 -13.83
CA LEU A 389 8.07 5.04 -14.69
C LEU A 389 9.46 5.20 -14.05
N ASN A 390 10.40 4.36 -14.48
CA ASN A 390 11.75 4.22 -13.93
C ASN A 390 12.83 4.72 -14.91
N PHE A 391 12.81 6.00 -15.27
CA PHE A 391 13.82 6.61 -16.13
C PHE A 391 14.14 8.04 -15.70
N GLY A 392 15.38 8.48 -15.95
CA GLY A 392 15.83 9.83 -15.66
C GLY A 392 15.45 10.84 -16.74
N LEU A 393 15.58 12.14 -16.39
CA LEU A 393 15.35 13.26 -17.31
C LEU A 393 16.28 13.23 -18.53
N ASP A 394 17.43 12.57 -18.45
CA ASP A 394 18.40 12.42 -19.53
C ASP A 394 17.85 11.67 -20.75
N ARG A 395 16.82 10.83 -20.55
CA ARG A 395 16.17 10.05 -21.61
C ARG A 395 14.96 10.73 -22.21
N ILE A 396 14.51 11.83 -21.64
CA ILE A 396 13.25 12.50 -21.96
C ILE A 396 13.47 13.58 -23.03
N LEU A 397 12.65 13.53 -24.08
CA LEU A 397 12.47 14.62 -25.02
C LEU A 397 11.01 15.07 -24.99
N HIS A 398 10.78 16.38 -24.93
CA HIS A 398 9.44 16.93 -25.11
C HIS A 398 9.08 16.85 -26.60
N GLY A 399 8.25 15.88 -26.98
CA GLY A 399 7.97 15.57 -28.37
C GLY A 399 6.79 16.36 -28.96
N GLU A 400 5.66 16.38 -28.26
CA GLU A 400 4.45 17.09 -28.71
C GLU A 400 3.80 17.82 -27.53
N GLN A 401 3.14 18.94 -27.84
CA GLN A 401 2.37 19.73 -26.90
C GLN A 401 0.95 19.97 -27.45
N TYR A 402 -0.04 19.75 -26.61
CA TYR A 402 -1.42 20.21 -26.84
C TYR A 402 -1.87 21.09 -25.68
N THR A 403 -2.48 22.22 -26.00
CA THR A 403 -3.06 23.13 -25.01
C THR A 403 -4.41 23.60 -25.51
N GLU A 404 -5.44 23.46 -24.69
CA GLU A 404 -6.80 23.92 -24.95
C GLU A 404 -7.27 24.83 -23.82
N LEU A 405 -7.87 25.96 -24.20
CA LEU A 405 -8.57 26.86 -23.33
C LEU A 405 -10.07 26.77 -23.58
N LEU A 406 -10.81 26.53 -22.51
CA LEU A 406 -12.27 26.55 -22.55
C LEU A 406 -12.78 27.99 -22.55
N ARG A 407 -11.97 28.93 -22.05
CA ARG A 407 -12.18 30.38 -22.07
C ARG A 407 -10.88 31.15 -21.83
N PRO A 408 -10.85 32.47 -22.11
CA PRO A 408 -9.65 33.28 -21.91
C PRO A 408 -9.14 33.20 -20.46
N LEU A 409 -7.82 33.22 -20.31
CA LEU A 409 -7.19 33.28 -19.00
C LEU A 409 -7.49 34.66 -18.37
N PRO A 410 -8.00 34.72 -17.12
CA PRO A 410 -8.14 35.98 -16.42
C PRO A 410 -6.76 36.60 -16.10
N PRO A 411 -6.64 37.91 -15.84
CA PRO A 411 -5.37 38.60 -15.55
C PRO A 411 -4.62 38.07 -14.31
N LYS A 412 -5.35 37.50 -13.36
CA LYS A 412 -4.81 36.83 -12.17
C LYS A 412 -5.71 35.67 -11.78
N GLN A 413 -5.11 34.59 -11.31
CA GLN A 413 -5.89 33.42 -10.90
C GLN A 413 -5.12 32.50 -9.95
N LYS A 414 -5.85 31.84 -9.05
CA LYS A 414 -5.39 30.62 -8.39
C LYS A 414 -5.92 29.41 -9.15
N LEU A 415 -5.04 28.44 -9.36
CA LEU A 415 -5.30 27.28 -10.19
C LEU A 415 -5.13 26.00 -9.39
N THR A 416 -5.96 25.03 -9.73
CA THR A 416 -5.86 23.65 -9.26
C THR A 416 -5.63 22.73 -10.45
N HIS A 417 -4.67 21.83 -10.37
CA HIS A 417 -4.26 20.94 -11.44
C HIS A 417 -4.50 19.48 -11.07
N ARG A 418 -5.17 18.75 -11.96
CA ARG A 418 -5.38 17.31 -11.85
C ARG A 418 -4.72 16.62 -13.02
N SER A 419 -3.67 15.87 -12.73
CA SER A 419 -2.83 15.24 -13.75
C SER A 419 -2.98 13.72 -13.73
N ARG A 420 -2.90 13.09 -14.90
CA ARG A 420 -2.81 11.63 -15.03
C ARG A 420 -1.94 11.19 -16.20
N VAL A 421 -1.39 9.99 -16.12
CA VAL A 421 -0.78 9.31 -17.27
C VAL A 421 -1.92 8.85 -18.19
N LYS A 422 -2.16 9.60 -19.27
CA LYS A 422 -3.27 9.37 -20.20
C LYS A 422 -3.00 8.18 -21.12
N ALA A 423 -1.78 8.06 -21.63
CA ALA A 423 -1.42 7.02 -22.59
C ALA A 423 0.08 6.67 -22.52
N ILE A 424 0.40 5.43 -22.88
CA ILE A 424 1.77 4.94 -23.03
C ILE A 424 1.83 4.11 -24.32
N TYR A 425 2.80 4.38 -25.19
CA TYR A 425 2.96 3.69 -26.46
C TYR A 425 4.37 3.19 -26.69
N ASP A 426 4.50 2.03 -27.35
CA ASP A 426 5.77 1.46 -27.77
C ASP A 426 6.14 1.95 -29.19
N LYS A 427 7.23 2.72 -29.29
CA LYS A 427 7.77 3.20 -30.57
C LYS A 427 9.03 2.42 -30.98
N GLY A 428 9.15 1.15 -30.60
CA GLY A 428 10.25 0.26 -30.96
C GLY A 428 11.49 0.51 -30.12
N LYS A 429 12.38 1.43 -30.52
CA LYS A 429 13.59 1.75 -29.71
C LYS A 429 13.32 2.80 -28.62
N GLY A 430 12.11 3.32 -28.51
CA GLY A 430 11.71 4.30 -27.50
C GLY A 430 10.24 4.16 -27.16
N ALA A 431 9.80 4.89 -26.16
CA ALA A 431 8.42 4.91 -25.71
C ALA A 431 7.85 6.33 -25.77
N VAL A 432 6.53 6.44 -25.86
CA VAL A 432 5.82 7.71 -25.67
C VAL A 432 5.00 7.62 -24.41
N VAL A 433 5.09 8.64 -23.55
CA VAL A 433 4.25 8.81 -22.37
C VAL A 433 3.49 10.13 -22.52
N VAL A 434 2.16 10.07 -22.45
CA VAL A 434 1.29 11.24 -22.55
C VAL A 434 0.73 11.55 -21.17
N ASN A 435 1.06 12.72 -20.63
CA ASN A 435 0.49 13.23 -19.39
C ASN A 435 -0.59 14.25 -19.71
N GLU A 436 -1.81 14.01 -19.24
CA GLU A 436 -2.91 14.98 -19.34
C GLU A 436 -3.05 15.71 -18.01
N THR A 437 -3.13 17.03 -18.07
CA THR A 437 -3.43 17.89 -16.92
C THR A 437 -4.65 18.72 -17.22
N LYS A 438 -5.66 18.60 -16.36
CA LYS A 438 -6.83 19.49 -16.33
C LYS A 438 -6.63 20.55 -15.26
N THR A 439 -6.79 21.80 -15.65
CA THR A 439 -6.58 22.97 -14.79
C THR A 439 -7.92 23.64 -14.52
N PHE A 440 -8.22 23.84 -13.24
CA PHE A 440 -9.45 24.44 -12.73
C PHE A 440 -9.17 25.80 -12.11
N ASP A 441 -10.14 26.71 -12.17
CA ASP A 441 -10.08 27.99 -11.48
C ASP A 441 -10.40 27.89 -9.97
N GLU A 442 -10.35 29.02 -9.25
CA GLU A 442 -10.60 29.08 -7.81
C GLU A 442 -12.04 28.63 -7.45
N GLU A 443 -13.00 28.74 -8.38
CA GLU A 443 -14.37 28.24 -8.20
C GLU A 443 -14.56 26.77 -8.61
N GLY A 444 -13.50 26.09 -9.04
CA GLY A 444 -13.52 24.68 -9.42
C GLY A 444 -14.03 24.41 -10.84
N GLU A 445 -14.16 25.42 -11.70
CA GLU A 445 -14.53 25.26 -13.10
C GLU A 445 -13.31 24.97 -13.98
N LEU A 446 -13.46 24.03 -14.92
CA LEU A 446 -12.39 23.66 -15.84
C LEU A 446 -12.04 24.86 -16.75
N LEU A 447 -10.77 25.26 -16.74
CA LEU A 447 -10.25 26.39 -17.47
C LEU A 447 -9.39 25.95 -18.67
N ALA A 448 -8.51 24.97 -18.46
CA ALA A 448 -7.57 24.52 -19.48
C ALA A 448 -7.34 23.00 -19.44
N ILE A 449 -6.99 22.44 -20.60
CA ILE A 449 -6.53 21.07 -20.76
C ILE A 449 -5.16 21.12 -21.44
N ASN A 450 -4.16 20.47 -20.84
CA ASN A 450 -2.84 20.31 -21.44
C ASN A 450 -2.52 18.83 -21.61
N GLU A 451 -1.91 18.47 -22.74
CA GLU A 451 -1.27 17.16 -22.92
C GLU A 451 0.20 17.37 -23.26
N VAL A 452 1.06 16.90 -22.36
CA VAL A 452 2.51 16.92 -22.52
C VAL A 452 2.92 15.53 -22.98
N THR A 453 3.45 15.43 -24.19
CA THR A 453 3.89 14.16 -24.79
C THR A 453 5.40 14.06 -24.72
N THR A 454 5.86 13.10 -23.93
CA THR A 454 7.27 12.82 -23.73
C THR A 454 7.70 11.60 -24.53
N PHE A 455 8.79 11.72 -25.29
CA PHE A 455 9.47 10.58 -25.89
C PHE A 455 10.62 10.12 -24.99
N VAL A 456 10.61 8.86 -24.59
CA VAL A 456 11.60 8.24 -23.70
C VAL A 456 12.52 7.34 -24.51
N ARG A 457 13.77 7.78 -24.67
CA ARG A 457 14.78 7.08 -25.48
C ARG A 457 15.22 5.76 -24.83
N GLY A 458 15.25 4.69 -25.61
CA GLY A 458 15.67 3.36 -25.16
C GLY A 458 14.64 2.60 -24.33
N ALA A 459 13.53 3.24 -23.95
CA ALA A 459 12.53 2.62 -23.10
C ALA A 459 11.49 1.78 -23.87
N GLY A 460 11.60 1.65 -25.19
CA GLY A 460 10.71 0.88 -26.06
C GLY A 460 11.02 -0.62 -26.12
N GLY A 461 10.31 -1.34 -27.00
CA GLY A 461 10.76 -2.63 -27.52
C GLY A 461 10.12 -3.85 -26.86
N TRP A 462 9.00 -3.64 -26.16
CA TRP A 462 8.25 -4.70 -25.50
C TRP A 462 7.10 -5.25 -26.35
N GLY A 463 6.88 -4.70 -27.55
CA GLY A 463 5.85 -5.13 -28.49
C GLY A 463 4.44 -4.61 -28.17
N GLY A 464 4.35 -3.47 -27.49
CA GLY A 464 3.08 -2.85 -27.10
C GLY A 464 2.35 -2.09 -28.21
N ASP A 465 1.23 -1.46 -27.85
CA ASP A 465 0.50 -0.57 -28.77
C ASP A 465 1.41 0.58 -29.25
N ARG A 466 1.50 0.76 -30.57
CA ARG A 466 2.29 1.83 -31.18
C ARG A 466 1.60 3.18 -31.08
N GLY A 467 0.32 3.23 -30.73
CA GLY A 467 -0.48 4.44 -30.72
C GLY A 467 -0.70 5.01 -32.14
N PRO A 468 -1.32 6.20 -32.25
CA PRO A 468 -1.66 6.79 -33.54
C PRO A 468 -0.42 7.07 -34.40
N SER A 469 -0.56 6.86 -35.72
CA SER A 469 0.51 7.00 -36.71
C SER A 469 0.18 7.92 -37.89
N ALA A 470 -1.03 8.50 -37.97
CA ALA A 470 -1.38 9.41 -39.05
C ALA A 470 -0.59 10.73 -38.96
N GLU A 471 -0.15 11.26 -40.10
CA GLU A 471 0.36 12.63 -40.18
C GLU A 471 -0.84 13.58 -40.08
N VAL A 472 -0.99 14.23 -38.93
CA VAL A 472 -2.08 15.18 -38.66
C VAL A 472 -1.52 16.59 -38.74
N ASN A 473 -2.31 17.55 -39.24
CA ASN A 473 -1.93 18.97 -39.39
C ASN A 473 -0.71 19.20 -40.29
N VAL A 474 -0.61 18.43 -41.38
CA VAL A 474 0.43 18.66 -42.41
C VAL A 474 0.07 19.92 -43.19
N PRO A 475 1.02 20.85 -43.41
CA PRO A 475 0.79 22.00 -44.27
C PRO A 475 0.26 21.60 -45.66
N PRO A 476 -0.79 22.26 -46.18
CA PRO A 476 -1.30 21.94 -47.51
C PRO A 476 -0.29 22.31 -48.60
N ASP A 477 -0.36 21.62 -49.73
CA ASP A 477 0.52 21.83 -50.90
C ASP A 477 0.11 23.10 -51.69
N ARG A 478 0.25 24.25 -51.04
CA ARG A 478 0.02 25.60 -51.58
C ARG A 478 0.83 26.63 -50.81
N ALA A 479 0.96 27.85 -51.35
CA ALA A 479 1.62 28.94 -50.64
C ALA A 479 0.91 29.27 -49.30
N PRO A 480 1.66 29.68 -48.26
CA PRO A 480 1.08 30.16 -47.00
C PRO A 480 0.21 31.39 -47.22
N ASP A 481 -0.89 31.50 -46.47
CA ASP A 481 -1.76 32.68 -46.48
C ASP A 481 -1.12 33.86 -45.71
N ALA A 482 -0.30 33.55 -44.71
CA ALA A 482 0.47 34.52 -43.96
C ALA A 482 1.83 33.95 -43.56
N VAL A 483 2.85 34.82 -43.52
CA VAL A 483 4.19 34.51 -43.04
C VAL A 483 4.62 35.64 -42.11
N LEU A 484 4.98 35.31 -40.88
CA LEU A 484 5.54 36.25 -39.92
C LEU A 484 6.95 35.81 -39.51
N GLU A 485 7.84 36.78 -39.37
CA GLU A 485 9.23 36.56 -38.97
C GLU A 485 9.52 37.32 -37.68
N ASP A 486 10.19 36.66 -36.74
CA ASP A 486 10.68 37.28 -35.52
C ASP A 486 12.09 36.80 -35.19
N LYS A 487 13.04 37.74 -35.11
CA LYS A 487 14.42 37.43 -34.69
C LYS A 487 14.51 37.35 -33.18
N THR A 488 14.74 36.17 -32.62
CA THR A 488 14.87 36.00 -31.17
C THR A 488 16.07 36.78 -30.61
N SER A 489 16.01 37.21 -29.35
CA SER A 489 17.17 37.80 -28.68
C SER A 489 18.24 36.74 -28.37
N GLU A 490 19.52 37.12 -28.31
CA GLU A 490 20.57 36.25 -27.76
C GLU A 490 20.26 35.84 -26.30
N ALA A 491 19.57 36.69 -25.55
CA ALA A 491 19.13 36.43 -24.18
C ALA A 491 17.74 35.78 -24.10
N GLN A 492 17.13 35.33 -25.21
CA GLN A 492 15.72 34.90 -25.23
C GLN A 492 15.45 33.73 -24.28
N ALA A 493 16.33 32.72 -24.27
CA ALA A 493 16.21 31.59 -23.36
C ALA A 493 16.34 31.99 -21.88
N LEU A 494 17.19 33.00 -21.60
CA LEU A 494 17.41 33.53 -20.25
C LEU A 494 16.20 34.32 -19.74
N LEU A 495 15.45 34.97 -20.63
CA LEU A 495 14.20 35.64 -20.30
C LEU A 495 13.05 34.63 -20.13
N TYR A 496 12.86 33.74 -21.11
CA TYR A 496 11.75 32.78 -21.10
C TYR A 496 11.75 31.88 -19.86
N ARG A 497 12.92 31.36 -19.45
CA ARG A 497 13.06 30.50 -18.27
C ARG A 497 12.55 31.11 -16.98
N LEU A 498 12.47 32.44 -16.89
CA LEU A 498 11.90 33.12 -15.71
C LEU A 498 10.40 32.86 -15.54
N SER A 499 9.73 32.36 -16.59
CA SER A 499 8.35 31.87 -16.53
C SER A 499 8.25 30.49 -15.83
N GLY A 500 9.37 29.81 -15.58
CA GLY A 500 9.43 28.66 -14.66
C GLY A 500 10.16 27.40 -15.15
N ASP A 501 10.53 27.32 -16.44
CA ASP A 501 11.39 26.23 -16.94
C ASP A 501 12.87 26.57 -16.73
N TRP A 502 13.37 26.23 -15.54
CA TRP A 502 14.75 26.48 -15.10
C TRP A 502 15.77 25.45 -15.60
N ASN A 503 15.43 24.54 -16.52
CA ASN A 503 16.33 23.48 -16.97
C ASN A 503 17.69 24.06 -17.45
N PRO A 504 18.83 23.59 -16.90
CA PRO A 504 20.16 24.09 -17.24
C PRO A 504 20.51 23.99 -18.73
N LEU A 505 19.87 23.08 -19.48
CA LEU A 505 20.03 22.92 -20.93
C LEU A 505 19.87 24.24 -21.72
N HIS A 506 19.10 25.17 -21.18
CA HIS A 506 18.77 26.44 -21.82
C HIS A 506 19.60 27.64 -21.33
N ALA A 507 20.53 27.43 -20.38
CA ALA A 507 21.31 28.53 -19.80
C ALA A 507 22.79 28.20 -19.58
N ASP A 508 23.13 26.95 -19.25
CA ASP A 508 24.49 26.51 -18.91
C ASP A 508 25.16 25.86 -20.14
N PRO A 509 26.24 26.46 -20.69
CA PRO A 509 26.97 25.90 -21.82
C PRO A 509 27.60 24.53 -21.53
N GLY A 510 28.10 24.30 -20.32
CA GLY A 510 28.72 23.03 -19.94
C GLY A 510 27.68 21.90 -19.89
N PHE A 511 26.51 22.19 -19.32
CA PHE A 511 25.39 21.25 -19.32
C PHE A 511 24.87 20.98 -20.74
N ALA A 512 24.68 22.02 -21.56
CA ALA A 512 24.25 21.85 -22.95
C ALA A 512 25.25 21.01 -23.77
N GLY A 513 26.56 21.25 -23.58
CA GLY A 513 27.63 20.48 -24.18
C GLY A 513 27.60 18.99 -23.81
N ALA A 514 27.34 18.67 -22.53
CA ALA A 514 27.21 17.29 -22.06
C ALA A 514 26.04 16.54 -22.73
N PHE A 515 25.02 17.26 -23.20
CA PHE A 515 23.88 16.71 -23.94
C PHE A 515 24.03 16.80 -25.47
N GLY A 516 25.21 17.15 -25.97
CA GLY A 516 25.54 17.14 -27.39
C GLY A 516 25.17 18.41 -28.15
N TYR A 517 24.87 19.51 -27.44
CA TYR A 517 24.58 20.80 -28.07
C TYR A 517 25.80 21.72 -28.02
N ALA A 518 26.08 22.42 -29.13
CA ALA A 518 27.23 23.32 -29.23
C ALA A 518 27.11 24.57 -28.32
N ARG A 519 25.89 24.94 -27.94
CA ARG A 519 25.55 26.06 -27.05
C ARG A 519 24.14 25.83 -26.48
N PRO A 520 23.74 26.56 -25.41
CA PRO A 520 22.38 26.46 -24.87
C PRO A 520 21.31 26.70 -25.94
N ILE A 521 20.26 25.90 -25.90
CA ILE A 521 19.18 25.93 -26.89
C ILE A 521 17.98 26.71 -26.34
N LEU A 522 17.15 27.26 -27.22
CA LEU A 522 15.89 27.88 -26.84
C LEU A 522 14.88 26.79 -26.45
N HIS A 523 14.05 27.05 -25.44
CA HIS A 523 12.96 26.15 -25.06
C HIS A 523 12.00 25.94 -26.23
N GLY A 524 11.62 24.69 -26.52
CA GLY A 524 10.59 24.41 -27.53
C GLY A 524 9.28 25.17 -27.25
N LEU A 525 8.90 25.26 -25.96
CA LEU A 525 7.73 26.01 -25.52
C LEU A 525 7.84 27.54 -25.70
N CYS A 526 9.06 28.08 -25.85
CA CYS A 526 9.24 29.48 -26.24
C CYS A 526 8.91 29.68 -27.72
N SER A 527 9.48 28.84 -28.61
CA SER A 527 9.13 28.84 -30.04
C SER A 527 7.64 28.59 -30.30
N PHE A 528 7.01 27.76 -29.45
CA PHE A 528 5.57 27.54 -29.41
C PHE A 528 4.79 28.82 -29.08
N GLY A 529 5.23 29.59 -28.08
CA GLY A 529 4.59 30.87 -27.75
C GLY A 529 4.76 31.92 -28.85
N TYR A 530 5.92 31.98 -29.51
CA TYR A 530 6.13 32.80 -30.71
C TYR A 530 5.13 32.43 -31.81
N ALA A 531 5.04 31.15 -32.15
CA ALA A 531 4.12 30.67 -33.19
C ALA A 531 2.65 30.94 -32.84
N GLY A 532 2.26 30.74 -31.58
CA GLY A 532 0.93 31.08 -31.07
C GLY A 532 0.61 32.57 -31.23
N ARG A 533 1.53 33.47 -30.85
CA ARG A 533 1.38 34.91 -31.08
C ARG A 533 1.26 35.23 -32.56
N HIS A 534 2.10 34.66 -33.42
CA HIS A 534 2.06 34.91 -34.86
C HIS A 534 0.70 34.58 -35.48
N VAL A 535 0.12 33.43 -35.12
CA VAL A 535 -1.22 33.05 -35.59
C VAL A 535 -2.28 34.04 -35.13
N LEU A 536 -2.25 34.46 -33.86
CA LEU A 536 -3.20 35.45 -33.33
C LEU A 536 -3.03 36.81 -34.03
N LYS A 537 -1.79 37.28 -34.20
CA LYS A 537 -1.49 38.54 -34.89
C LYS A 537 -2.00 38.52 -36.33
N ALA A 538 -1.80 37.42 -37.06
CA ALA A 538 -2.20 37.30 -38.46
C ALA A 538 -3.72 37.13 -38.66
N PHE A 539 -4.41 36.38 -37.80
CA PHE A 539 -5.80 35.96 -38.08
C PHE A 539 -6.85 36.48 -37.09
N THR A 540 -6.44 37.08 -35.96
CA THR A 540 -7.36 37.69 -34.98
C THR A 540 -7.03 39.15 -34.68
N GLY A 541 -6.05 39.75 -35.38
CA GLY A 541 -5.57 41.10 -35.09
C GLY A 541 -4.91 41.21 -33.71
N GLY A 542 -4.44 40.08 -33.16
CA GLY A 542 -3.88 40.02 -31.82
C GLY A 542 -4.91 39.88 -30.70
N ASP A 543 -6.19 39.59 -30.97
CA ASP A 543 -7.16 39.25 -29.93
C ASP A 543 -6.94 37.81 -29.44
N ALA A 544 -6.33 37.66 -28.26
CA ALA A 544 -6.03 36.38 -27.64
C ALA A 544 -7.28 35.64 -27.15
N ARG A 545 -8.40 36.35 -26.93
CA ARG A 545 -9.62 35.78 -26.37
C ARG A 545 -10.34 34.84 -27.34
N ARG A 546 -9.99 34.90 -28.62
CA ARG A 546 -10.49 34.00 -29.68
C ARG A 546 -9.74 32.68 -29.75
N PHE A 547 -8.66 32.50 -29.00
CA PHE A 547 -7.93 31.24 -28.99
C PHE A 547 -8.74 30.10 -28.38
N LYS A 548 -8.74 28.93 -29.02
CA LYS A 548 -9.34 27.71 -28.48
C LYS A 548 -8.29 26.68 -28.13
N SER A 549 -7.48 26.24 -29.09
CA SER A 549 -6.42 25.27 -28.81
C SER A 549 -5.26 25.39 -29.77
N ILE A 550 -4.14 24.80 -29.38
CA ILE A 550 -2.95 24.66 -30.20
C ILE A 550 -2.40 23.24 -30.02
N LYS A 551 -2.01 22.62 -31.11
CA LYS A 551 -1.27 21.35 -31.12
C LYS A 551 0.00 21.53 -31.92
N VAL A 552 1.13 21.05 -31.42
CA VAL A 552 2.43 21.09 -32.11
C VAL A 552 3.23 19.81 -31.93
N ARG A 553 4.11 19.52 -32.88
CA ARG A 553 5.25 18.62 -32.72
C ARG A 553 6.56 19.41 -32.79
N PHE A 554 7.45 19.20 -31.82
CA PHE A 554 8.80 19.75 -31.85
C PHE A 554 9.67 18.86 -32.74
N ALA A 555 10.23 19.45 -33.80
CA ALA A 555 10.91 18.72 -34.86
C ALA A 555 12.44 18.89 -34.83
N ASP A 556 12.92 20.05 -34.40
CA ASP A 556 14.34 20.38 -34.35
C ASP A 556 14.57 21.51 -33.32
N THR A 557 15.84 21.83 -33.11
CA THR A 557 16.34 22.78 -32.11
C THR A 557 16.36 24.21 -32.66
N VAL A 558 16.08 25.18 -31.80
CA VAL A 558 16.27 26.62 -32.06
C VAL A 558 17.39 27.12 -31.15
N PHE A 559 18.27 27.96 -31.65
CA PHE A 559 19.25 28.66 -30.85
C PHE A 559 18.81 30.11 -30.61
N PRO A 560 19.00 30.67 -29.39
CA PRO A 560 18.80 32.10 -29.16
C PRO A 560 19.60 32.94 -30.17
N GLY A 561 18.99 34.01 -30.69
CA GLY A 561 19.52 34.86 -31.75
C GLY A 561 19.04 34.51 -33.17
N GLU A 562 18.51 33.29 -33.38
CA GLU A 562 17.97 32.86 -34.69
C GLU A 562 16.59 33.49 -34.98
N THR A 563 16.24 33.54 -36.26
CA THR A 563 14.99 34.11 -36.77
C THR A 563 13.96 33.02 -36.98
N LEU A 564 12.86 33.09 -36.23
CA LEU A 564 11.72 32.21 -36.38
C LEU A 564 10.84 32.71 -37.53
N VAL A 565 10.53 31.82 -38.47
CA VAL A 565 9.61 32.06 -39.59
C VAL A 565 8.39 31.16 -39.40
N THR A 566 7.23 31.75 -39.12
CA THR A 566 5.98 31.00 -38.99
C THR A 566 5.16 31.16 -40.26
N GLU A 567 5.04 30.05 -41.00
CA GLU A 567 4.23 29.95 -42.20
C GLU A 567 2.86 29.38 -41.82
N MET A 568 1.78 30.01 -42.27
CA MET A 568 0.43 29.73 -41.80
C MET A 568 -0.55 29.59 -42.96
N TRP A 569 -1.44 28.60 -42.85
CA TRP A 569 -2.49 28.28 -43.81
C TRP A 569 -3.83 28.25 -43.10
N LYS A 570 -4.73 29.16 -43.48
CA LYS A 570 -6.12 29.19 -43.00
C LYS A 570 -6.90 28.10 -43.75
N GLU A 571 -7.31 27.06 -43.03
CA GLU A 571 -8.15 25.99 -43.59
C GLU A 571 -9.65 26.30 -43.46
N SER A 572 -10.02 27.05 -42.40
CA SER A 572 -11.37 27.54 -42.19
C SER A 572 -11.35 28.80 -41.31
N GLU A 573 -12.52 29.40 -41.05
CA GLU A 573 -12.65 30.53 -40.11
C GLU A 573 -12.18 30.22 -38.68
N THR A 574 -12.11 28.95 -38.31
CA THR A 574 -11.75 28.52 -36.96
C THR A 574 -10.46 27.72 -36.91
N ARG A 575 -9.79 27.46 -38.03
CA ARG A 575 -8.65 26.53 -38.08
C ARG A 575 -7.51 27.06 -38.94
N VAL A 576 -6.33 27.13 -38.33
CA VAL A 576 -5.09 27.54 -38.98
C VAL A 576 -4.03 26.46 -38.79
N VAL A 577 -3.60 25.82 -39.87
CA VAL A 577 -2.43 24.95 -39.88
C VAL A 577 -1.17 25.81 -40.02
N PHE A 578 -0.09 25.46 -39.34
CA PHE A 578 1.15 26.21 -39.43
C PHE A 578 2.38 25.32 -39.34
N ARG A 579 3.53 25.86 -39.76
CA ARG A 579 4.86 25.32 -39.44
C ARG A 579 5.79 26.46 -39.04
N CYS A 580 6.73 26.18 -38.17
CA CYS A 580 7.77 27.15 -37.80
C CYS A 580 9.14 26.65 -38.23
N LYS A 581 9.94 27.52 -38.83
CA LYS A 581 11.30 27.27 -39.27
C LYS A 581 12.27 28.27 -38.66
N VAL A 582 13.56 27.93 -38.69
CA VAL A 582 14.65 28.89 -38.48
C VAL A 582 15.19 29.37 -39.83
N LYS A 583 15.21 30.68 -40.05
CA LYS A 583 15.56 31.29 -41.34
C LYS A 583 16.99 30.99 -41.76
N GLU A 584 17.91 31.04 -40.80
CA GLU A 584 19.35 30.92 -41.02
C GLU A 584 19.78 29.53 -41.50
N ARG A 585 19.01 28.48 -41.17
CA ARG A 585 19.33 27.08 -41.48
C ARG A 585 18.31 26.38 -42.36
N ASP A 586 17.19 27.03 -42.68
CA ASP A 586 16.00 26.43 -43.32
C ASP A 586 15.60 25.08 -42.71
N LYS A 587 15.55 25.03 -41.37
CA LYS A 587 15.16 23.84 -40.60
C LYS A 587 13.79 24.05 -39.99
N VAL A 588 12.90 23.08 -40.17
CA VAL A 588 11.59 23.04 -39.51
C VAL A 588 11.79 22.66 -38.04
N VAL A 589 11.35 23.54 -37.14
CA VAL A 589 11.49 23.36 -35.68
C VAL A 589 10.16 23.04 -35.02
N ILE A 590 9.04 23.48 -35.62
CA ILE A 590 7.69 23.06 -35.26
C ILE A 590 6.98 22.54 -36.51
N SER A 591 6.47 21.32 -36.45
CA SER A 591 5.71 20.66 -37.50
C SER A 591 4.38 20.10 -36.98
N ASN A 592 3.55 19.60 -37.90
CA ASN A 592 2.26 18.95 -37.58
C ASN A 592 1.42 19.79 -36.62
N ALA A 593 1.33 21.08 -36.92
CA ALA A 593 0.84 22.06 -35.99
C ALA A 593 -0.40 22.79 -36.50
N ALA A 594 -1.34 23.02 -35.58
CA ALA A 594 -2.56 23.78 -35.87
C ALA A 594 -3.02 24.55 -34.64
N VAL A 595 -3.65 25.69 -34.89
CA VAL A 595 -4.43 26.45 -33.91
C VAL A 595 -5.90 26.37 -34.30
N GLU A 596 -6.74 26.08 -33.32
CA GLU A 596 -8.18 26.24 -33.41
C GLU A 596 -8.60 27.54 -32.71
N LEU A 597 -9.59 28.22 -33.27
CA LEU A 597 -10.12 29.49 -32.80
C LEU A 597 -11.62 29.39 -32.53
N TYR A 598 -12.10 30.18 -31.57
CA TYR A 598 -13.52 30.42 -31.40
C TYR A 598 -14.03 31.46 -32.40
N THR A 599 -15.27 31.24 -32.87
CA THR A 599 -16.02 32.26 -33.61
C THR A 599 -16.41 33.42 -32.70
N GLU A 600 -16.78 33.14 -31.46
CA GLU A 600 -17.16 34.12 -30.43
C GLU A 600 -16.37 33.90 -29.15
N VAL A 601 -16.03 34.98 -28.42
CA VAL A 601 -15.27 34.88 -27.17
C VAL A 601 -16.10 34.10 -26.13
N PRO A 602 -15.65 32.91 -25.70
CA PRO A 602 -16.40 32.10 -24.75
C PRO A 602 -16.40 32.80 -23.38
N GLN A 603 -17.60 32.93 -22.80
CA GLN A 603 -17.79 33.52 -21.49
C GLN A 603 -17.75 32.44 -20.41
N LYS A 604 -17.31 32.82 -19.20
CA LYS A 604 -17.56 31.99 -18.02
C LYS A 604 -19.08 31.81 -17.92
N LYS A 605 -19.55 30.56 -17.81
CA LYS A 605 -20.98 30.33 -17.58
C LYS A 605 -21.33 31.03 -16.28
N SER A 606 -22.18 32.04 -16.32
CA SER A 606 -22.62 32.71 -15.09
C SER A 606 -23.23 31.64 -14.19
N LYS A 607 -22.68 31.43 -13.00
CA LYS A 607 -23.50 30.91 -11.90
C LYS A 607 -24.69 31.86 -11.82
N ALA A 608 -25.90 31.35 -12.10
CA ALA A 608 -27.10 32.17 -12.02
C ALA A 608 -27.06 32.95 -10.70
N SER A 609 -27.12 34.28 -10.78
CA SER A 609 -27.18 35.14 -9.60
C SER A 609 -28.38 34.70 -8.77
N ALA A 610 -28.13 34.25 -7.54
CA ALA A 610 -29.20 34.02 -6.59
C ALA A 610 -29.97 35.35 -6.40
N PRO A 611 -31.28 35.42 -6.67
CA PRO A 611 -32.05 36.62 -6.39
C PRO A 611 -32.10 36.86 -4.88
N ALA A 612 -32.03 38.14 -4.49
CA ALA A 612 -32.35 38.59 -3.15
C ALA A 612 -33.72 38.04 -2.73
N SER A 613 -33.79 37.61 -1.47
CA SER A 613 -34.90 36.89 -0.85
C SER A 613 -36.30 37.42 -1.18
N ALA A 614 -37.05 36.65 -1.97
CA ALA A 614 -38.50 36.59 -1.90
C ALA A 614 -38.99 35.24 -2.47
N SER A 615 -39.76 34.53 -1.65
CA SER A 615 -40.70 33.44 -1.97
C SER A 615 -40.24 32.30 -2.89
N ALA A 616 -39.97 31.17 -2.25
CA ALA A 616 -40.53 29.85 -2.55
C ALA A 616 -40.64 29.36 -4.02
N ALA A 617 -39.81 28.32 -4.28
CA ALA A 617 -39.95 27.19 -5.23
C ALA A 617 -39.45 27.37 -6.68
N PRO A 618 -38.95 26.29 -7.34
CA PRO A 618 -38.81 24.89 -6.89
C PRO A 618 -37.36 24.38 -6.86
N ALA A 619 -37.16 23.29 -6.11
CA ALA A 619 -35.95 22.48 -6.17
C ALA A 619 -35.63 22.09 -7.63
N ALA A 620 -34.39 22.32 -8.05
CA ALA A 620 -33.87 21.74 -9.27
C ALA A 620 -33.96 20.21 -9.11
N GLY A 621 -34.95 19.64 -9.79
CA GLY A 621 -35.10 18.21 -9.94
C GLY A 621 -33.78 17.63 -10.43
N ALA A 622 -33.43 16.48 -9.84
CA ALA A 622 -32.50 15.56 -10.43
C ALA A 622 -32.79 15.47 -11.94
N ALA A 623 -31.73 15.45 -12.76
CA ALA A 623 -31.85 14.91 -14.10
C ALA A 623 -32.61 13.57 -13.97
N PRO A 624 -33.73 13.37 -14.69
CA PRO A 624 -34.58 12.22 -14.48
C PRO A 624 -33.76 10.95 -14.73
N GLY A 625 -33.52 10.19 -13.66
CA GLY A 625 -32.97 8.83 -13.76
C GLY A 625 -31.65 8.52 -13.04
N LYS A 626 -30.98 9.44 -12.33
CA LYS A 626 -29.75 9.10 -11.57
C LYS A 626 -30.03 8.86 -10.08
N ILE A 627 -30.03 7.60 -9.66
CA ILE A 627 -30.17 7.17 -8.26
C ILE A 627 -28.92 7.62 -7.48
N THR A 628 -29.11 8.26 -6.33
CA THR A 628 -28.04 8.70 -5.41
C THR A 628 -28.02 7.81 -4.16
N SER A 629 -26.90 7.76 -3.44
CA SER A 629 -26.81 7.00 -2.18
C SER A 629 -27.83 7.45 -1.13
N GLY A 630 -28.15 8.74 -1.06
CA GLY A 630 -29.22 9.25 -0.19
C GLY A 630 -30.59 8.66 -0.51
N LEU A 631 -30.95 8.57 -1.79
CA LEU A 631 -32.20 7.91 -2.22
C LEU A 631 -32.20 6.41 -1.90
N VAL A 632 -31.03 5.76 -1.92
CA VAL A 632 -30.90 4.36 -1.50
C VAL A 632 -31.17 4.21 0.01
N PHE A 633 -30.64 5.09 0.86
CA PHE A 633 -30.93 5.06 2.30
C PHE A 633 -32.40 5.35 2.61
N GLU A 634 -33.04 6.27 1.89
CA GLU A 634 -34.49 6.49 2.00
C GLU A 634 -35.29 5.26 1.57
N ALA A 635 -34.91 4.60 0.47
CA ALA A 635 -35.52 3.35 0.02
C ALA A 635 -35.34 2.21 1.04
N ILE A 636 -34.19 2.13 1.71
CA ILE A 636 -33.94 1.20 2.82
C ILE A 636 -34.92 1.47 3.96
N GLY A 637 -35.12 2.73 4.36
CA GLY A 637 -36.09 3.08 5.39
C GLY A 637 -37.53 2.70 5.03
N ALA A 638 -37.94 2.95 3.78
CA ALA A 638 -39.26 2.56 3.28
C ALA A 638 -39.45 1.03 3.24
N TYR A 639 -38.42 0.29 2.84
CA TYR A 639 -38.42 -1.18 2.84
C TYR A 639 -38.56 -1.75 4.26
N LEU A 640 -37.81 -1.20 5.21
CA LEU A 640 -37.84 -1.62 6.62
C LEU A 640 -39.18 -1.29 7.30
N THR A 641 -39.84 -0.20 6.92
CA THR A 641 -41.20 0.13 7.39
C THR A 641 -42.22 -0.91 6.94
N LYS A 642 -42.11 -1.42 5.71
CA LYS A 642 -42.99 -2.46 5.17
C LYS A 642 -42.64 -3.87 5.65
N ASN A 643 -41.43 -4.05 6.19
CA ASN A 643 -40.89 -5.35 6.61
C ASN A 643 -40.26 -5.25 8.01
N PRO A 644 -41.03 -4.88 9.06
CA PRO A 644 -40.49 -4.66 10.41
C PRO A 644 -39.82 -5.91 11.01
N ASP A 645 -40.25 -7.11 10.58
CA ASP A 645 -39.65 -8.38 10.98
C ASP A 645 -38.17 -8.51 10.57
N VAL A 646 -37.75 -7.81 9.50
CA VAL A 646 -36.35 -7.80 9.04
C VAL A 646 -35.50 -7.01 10.04
N ALA A 647 -35.95 -5.82 10.45
CA ALA A 647 -35.25 -5.01 11.44
C ALA A 647 -35.13 -5.76 12.78
N ALA A 648 -36.23 -6.36 13.25
CA ALA A 648 -36.26 -7.13 14.50
C ALA A 648 -35.31 -8.36 14.48
N LYS A 649 -35.15 -9.03 13.34
CA LYS A 649 -34.22 -10.17 13.19
C LYS A 649 -32.74 -9.75 13.17
N VAL A 650 -32.42 -8.57 12.64
CA VAL A 650 -31.04 -8.09 12.56
C VAL A 650 -30.62 -7.38 13.85
N GLY A 651 -31.46 -6.49 14.38
CA GLY A 651 -31.35 -5.89 15.72
C GLY A 651 -30.02 -5.20 16.02
N THR A 652 -29.39 -4.58 15.01
CA THR A 652 -28.04 -3.98 15.13
C THR A 652 -28.07 -2.52 14.65
N VAL A 653 -27.29 -1.65 15.29
CA VAL A 653 -27.05 -0.27 14.84
C VAL A 653 -25.83 -0.23 13.91
N PHE A 654 -26.05 0.14 12.65
CA PHE A 654 -24.99 0.29 11.65
C PHE A 654 -24.67 1.76 11.37
N GLN A 655 -23.39 2.09 11.22
CA GLN A 655 -22.95 3.38 10.68
C GLN A 655 -22.34 3.18 9.30
N PHE A 656 -22.79 3.97 8.33
CA PHE A 656 -22.16 4.05 7.01
C PHE A 656 -21.42 5.38 6.91
N LYS A 657 -20.13 5.32 6.54
CA LYS A 657 -19.28 6.48 6.24
C LYS A 657 -18.86 6.40 4.78
N LEU A 658 -19.56 7.14 3.93
CA LEU A 658 -19.28 7.21 2.50
C LEU A 658 -18.27 8.31 2.21
N THR A 659 -17.36 8.06 1.29
CA THR A 659 -16.35 9.02 0.81
C THR A 659 -16.57 9.37 -0.66
N SER A 660 -16.25 10.62 -1.04
CA SER A 660 -16.25 11.09 -2.43
C SER A 660 -17.61 10.95 -3.19
N PRO A 661 -18.68 11.67 -2.79
CA PRO A 661 -18.73 12.72 -1.77
C PRO A 661 -18.88 12.17 -0.34
N ALA A 662 -18.39 12.93 0.65
CA ALA A 662 -18.48 12.53 2.05
C ALA A 662 -19.95 12.57 2.54
N SER A 663 -20.46 11.46 3.06
CA SER A 663 -21.74 11.42 3.75
C SER A 663 -21.77 10.35 4.83
N GLN A 664 -22.62 10.53 5.83
CA GLN A 664 -22.76 9.60 6.95
C GLN A 664 -24.24 9.26 7.15
N TRP A 665 -24.50 7.99 7.44
CA TRP A 665 -25.86 7.47 7.65
C TRP A 665 -25.88 6.43 8.77
N THR A 666 -26.84 6.54 9.67
CA THR A 666 -27.11 5.55 10.72
C THR A 666 -28.32 4.70 10.32
N LEU A 667 -28.15 3.38 10.39
CA LEU A 667 -29.20 2.38 10.26
C LEU A 667 -29.44 1.78 11.65
N ASP A 668 -30.43 2.29 12.39
CA ASP A 668 -30.82 1.75 13.68
C ASP A 668 -31.93 0.71 13.51
N LEU A 669 -31.55 -0.56 13.38
CA LEU A 669 -32.52 -1.64 13.22
C LEU A 669 -33.17 -2.08 14.54
N LYS A 670 -32.74 -1.54 15.68
CA LYS A 670 -33.43 -1.73 16.97
C LYS A 670 -34.65 -0.82 17.05
N LEU A 671 -34.56 0.38 16.48
CA LEU A 671 -35.65 1.36 16.40
C LEU A 671 -36.36 1.40 15.03
N ASN A 672 -35.96 0.53 14.10
CA ASN A 672 -36.46 0.49 12.73
C ASN A 672 -36.33 1.85 12.01
N GLN A 673 -35.20 2.53 12.17
CA GLN A 673 -34.96 3.90 11.71
C GLN A 673 -33.73 4.00 10.81
N VAL A 674 -33.82 4.87 9.80
CA VAL A 674 -32.69 5.31 8.97
C VAL A 674 -32.57 6.82 9.08
N ALA A 675 -31.38 7.32 9.42
CA ALA A 675 -31.14 8.74 9.61
C ALA A 675 -29.80 9.17 9.02
N ARG A 676 -29.70 10.44 8.63
CA ARG A 676 -28.46 11.06 8.14
C ARG A 676 -27.63 11.54 9.33
N GLY A 677 -26.33 11.30 9.29
CA GLY A 677 -25.37 11.61 10.38
C GLY A 677 -25.03 10.41 11.25
N GLU A 678 -24.44 10.69 12.41
CA GLU A 678 -24.22 9.72 13.50
C GLU A 678 -25.30 9.97 14.58
N THR A 679 -26.41 9.25 14.53
CA THR A 679 -27.56 9.49 15.44
C THR A 679 -27.63 8.51 16.61
N ALA A 680 -26.79 7.46 16.61
CA ALA A 680 -26.68 6.47 17.66
C ALA A 680 -25.25 5.88 17.68
N VAL A 681 -24.86 5.25 18.80
CA VAL A 681 -23.56 4.57 18.91
C VAL A 681 -23.58 3.30 18.04
N PRO A 682 -22.71 3.17 17.03
CA PRO A 682 -22.76 2.04 16.12
C PRO A 682 -22.13 0.78 16.71
N GLU A 683 -22.80 -0.34 16.50
CA GLU A 683 -22.26 -1.67 16.80
C GLU A 683 -21.41 -2.18 15.63
N CYS A 684 -21.64 -1.69 14.40
CA CYS A 684 -20.85 -2.00 13.22
C CYS A 684 -20.75 -0.76 12.32
N THR A 685 -19.54 -0.38 11.92
CA THR A 685 -19.30 0.75 11.01
C THR A 685 -18.74 0.24 9.69
N LEU A 686 -19.29 0.73 8.56
CA LEU A 686 -18.87 0.43 7.20
C LEU A 686 -18.33 1.71 6.55
N GLU A 687 -17.08 1.71 6.13
CA GLU A 687 -16.43 2.82 5.44
C GLU A 687 -16.07 2.42 4.02
N LEU A 688 -16.58 3.13 3.02
CA LEU A 688 -16.34 2.86 1.59
C LEU A 688 -16.59 4.10 0.73
N SER A 689 -16.26 4.08 -0.55
CA SER A 689 -16.61 5.17 -1.46
C SER A 689 -18.10 5.15 -1.80
N ASP A 690 -18.69 6.32 -2.09
CA ASP A 690 -20.07 6.43 -2.57
C ASP A 690 -20.30 5.55 -3.83
N ALA A 691 -19.33 5.55 -4.74
CA ALA A 691 -19.36 4.72 -5.94
C ALA A 691 -19.35 3.21 -5.65
N ASP A 692 -18.53 2.76 -4.69
CA ASP A 692 -18.48 1.34 -4.29
C ASP A 692 -19.77 0.93 -3.55
N PHE A 693 -20.35 1.82 -2.74
CA PHE A 693 -21.65 1.60 -2.09
C PHE A 693 -22.78 1.47 -3.10
N MET A 694 -22.81 2.34 -4.11
CA MET A 694 -23.78 2.25 -5.21
C MET A 694 -23.60 0.96 -6.02
N ALA A 695 -22.36 0.58 -6.34
CA ALA A 695 -22.09 -0.67 -7.05
C ALA A 695 -22.51 -1.90 -6.21
N MET A 696 -22.34 -1.84 -4.88
CA MET A 696 -22.73 -2.91 -3.96
C MET A 696 -24.25 -3.07 -3.89
N THR A 697 -25.00 -1.98 -3.80
CA THR A 697 -26.47 -1.98 -3.71
C THR A 697 -27.13 -2.35 -5.05
N GLU A 698 -26.45 -2.10 -6.18
CA GLU A 698 -26.86 -2.57 -7.51
C GLU A 698 -26.43 -4.02 -7.81
N GLY A 699 -25.75 -4.71 -6.88
CA GLY A 699 -25.24 -6.08 -7.08
C GLY A 699 -24.07 -6.20 -8.06
N LYS A 700 -23.48 -5.08 -8.49
CA LYS A 700 -22.33 -5.00 -9.42
C LYS A 700 -20.99 -5.15 -8.72
N ALA A 701 -20.94 -4.92 -7.40
CA ALA A 701 -19.77 -5.13 -6.56
C ALA A 701 -20.10 -6.11 -5.43
N ASN A 702 -19.20 -7.06 -5.18
CA ASN A 702 -19.34 -8.01 -4.10
C ASN A 702 -18.77 -7.40 -2.79
N PRO A 703 -19.56 -7.34 -1.69
CA PRO A 703 -19.10 -6.77 -0.43
C PRO A 703 -17.85 -7.44 0.14
N MET A 704 -17.73 -8.77 0.02
CA MET A 704 -16.55 -9.52 0.46
C MET A 704 -15.31 -9.14 -0.36
N LYS A 705 -15.45 -8.93 -1.68
CA LYS A 705 -14.35 -8.47 -2.54
C LYS A 705 -13.93 -7.03 -2.22
N LEU A 706 -14.88 -6.15 -1.91
CA LEU A 706 -14.58 -4.78 -1.47
C LEU A 706 -13.86 -4.78 -0.11
N PHE A 707 -14.25 -5.68 0.81
CA PHE A 707 -13.60 -5.81 2.10
C PHE A 707 -12.17 -6.35 2.00
N THR A 708 -11.96 -7.44 1.25
CA THR A 708 -10.62 -8.04 1.08
C THR A 708 -9.66 -7.16 0.29
N SER A 709 -10.16 -6.29 -0.59
CA SER A 709 -9.34 -5.29 -1.31
C SER A 709 -9.08 -4.00 -0.52
N GLY A 710 -9.60 -3.88 0.71
CA GLY A 710 -9.45 -2.69 1.56
C GLY A 710 -10.30 -1.48 1.13
N LYS A 711 -11.15 -1.62 0.11
CA LYS A 711 -12.08 -0.57 -0.35
C LYS A 711 -13.32 -0.41 0.53
N LEU A 712 -13.70 -1.48 1.23
CA LEU A 712 -14.66 -1.46 2.32
C LEU A 712 -13.90 -1.78 3.61
N LYS A 713 -13.91 -0.87 4.57
CA LYS A 713 -13.43 -1.12 5.93
C LYS A 713 -14.61 -1.37 6.84
N ILE A 714 -14.52 -2.40 7.67
CA ILE A 714 -15.56 -2.72 8.66
C ILE A 714 -14.91 -2.67 10.04
N SER A 715 -15.47 -1.90 10.95
CA SER A 715 -15.05 -1.81 12.35
C SER A 715 -16.22 -2.08 13.30
N GLY A 716 -15.91 -2.53 14.53
CA GLY A 716 -16.92 -3.02 15.48
C GLY A 716 -17.27 -4.49 15.25
N ASN A 717 -18.53 -4.85 15.33
CA ASN A 717 -19.04 -6.21 15.18
C ASN A 717 -19.09 -6.63 13.69
N VAL A 718 -17.95 -7.10 13.19
CA VAL A 718 -17.77 -7.52 11.79
C VAL A 718 -18.78 -8.61 11.38
N MET A 719 -19.16 -9.53 12.28
CA MET A 719 -20.14 -10.57 11.98
C MET A 719 -21.55 -10.00 11.71
N ALA A 720 -21.88 -8.84 12.28
CA ALA A 720 -23.15 -8.18 12.02
C ALA A 720 -23.25 -7.65 10.58
N SER A 721 -22.12 -7.30 9.94
CA SER A 721 -22.11 -6.85 8.53
C SER A 721 -22.64 -7.91 7.56
N GLN A 722 -22.49 -9.21 7.89
CA GLN A 722 -23.04 -10.32 7.09
C GLN A 722 -24.58 -10.39 7.12
N LYS A 723 -25.23 -9.69 8.06
CA LYS A 723 -26.69 -9.64 8.15
C LYS A 723 -27.31 -8.56 7.25
N LEU A 724 -26.49 -7.81 6.51
CA LEU A 724 -26.94 -6.78 5.57
C LEU A 724 -27.36 -7.34 4.19
N ASP A 725 -27.38 -8.66 4.00
CA ASP A 725 -27.79 -9.30 2.76
C ASP A 725 -29.19 -8.88 2.28
N PHE A 726 -30.07 -8.42 3.18
CA PHE A 726 -31.38 -7.91 2.80
C PHE A 726 -31.32 -6.66 1.92
N LEU A 727 -30.22 -5.91 1.92
CA LEU A 727 -30.01 -4.76 1.03
C LEU A 727 -30.06 -5.17 -0.44
N THR A 728 -29.67 -6.41 -0.76
CA THR A 728 -29.75 -6.96 -2.13
C THR A 728 -31.17 -7.29 -2.59
N LYS A 729 -32.13 -7.33 -1.65
CA LYS A 729 -33.55 -7.61 -1.92
C LYS A 729 -34.36 -6.34 -2.21
N ILE A 730 -33.75 -5.16 -2.07
CA ILE A 730 -34.36 -3.89 -2.41
C ILE A 730 -34.20 -3.71 -3.91
N ASP A 731 -35.26 -3.99 -4.68
CA ASP A 731 -35.18 -3.91 -6.13
C ASP A 731 -35.06 -2.45 -6.62
N ARG A 732 -34.56 -2.29 -7.85
CA ARG A 732 -34.37 -0.99 -8.48
C ARG A 732 -35.71 -0.21 -8.63
N LYS A 733 -36.83 -0.90 -8.79
CA LYS A 733 -38.16 -0.27 -8.87
C LYS A 733 -38.56 0.35 -7.54
N ALA A 734 -38.19 -0.25 -6.40
CA ALA A 734 -38.41 0.29 -5.06
C ALA A 734 -37.54 1.51 -4.79
N MET A 735 -36.29 1.52 -5.27
CA MET A 735 -35.40 2.69 -5.22
C MET A 735 -35.91 3.85 -6.10
N GLU A 736 -36.42 3.53 -7.29
CA GLU A 736 -37.04 4.51 -8.20
C GLU A 736 -38.39 5.02 -7.67
N ALA A 737 -39.18 4.19 -6.98
CA ALA A 737 -40.44 4.59 -6.36
C ALA A 737 -40.24 5.50 -5.13
N ALA A 738 -39.18 5.29 -4.34
CA ALA A 738 -38.80 6.19 -3.25
C ALA A 738 -38.45 7.59 -3.79
N ALA A 739 -37.74 7.66 -4.91
CA ALA A 739 -37.42 8.92 -5.60
C ALA A 739 -38.65 9.67 -6.14
N ALA A 740 -39.76 8.98 -6.40
CA ALA A 740 -41.02 9.58 -6.84
C ALA A 740 -41.91 10.10 -5.68
N GLY A 741 -41.60 9.74 -4.42
CA GLY A 741 -42.44 10.02 -3.25
C GLY A 741 -42.09 11.29 -2.45
N VAL A 742 -41.03 12.02 -2.79
CA VAL A 742 -40.52 13.15 -1.99
C VAL A 742 -41.03 14.49 -2.56
N ALA A 743 -42.27 14.82 -2.22
CA ALA A 743 -42.83 16.16 -2.41
C ALA A 743 -43.39 16.69 -1.08
N ALA A 744 -42.52 17.03 -0.12
CA ALA A 744 -42.79 18.00 0.96
C ALA A 744 -41.49 18.33 1.75
N PRO A 745 -41.26 19.58 2.19
CA PRO A 745 -40.00 20.00 2.81
C PRO A 745 -39.99 19.77 4.33
N ALA A 746 -38.91 19.17 4.86
CA ALA A 746 -38.64 19.11 6.30
C ALA A 746 -37.75 20.29 6.74
N ALA A 747 -38.03 20.81 7.94
CA ALA A 747 -37.47 22.02 8.55
C ALA A 747 -35.95 21.97 8.81
N PRO A 748 -35.25 23.14 8.91
CA PRO A 748 -33.81 23.19 9.05
C PRO A 748 -33.37 22.88 10.49
N ALA A 749 -32.51 21.88 10.66
CA ALA A 749 -31.81 21.56 11.90
C ALA A 749 -30.43 22.27 11.94
N PRO A 750 -29.89 22.56 13.14
CA PRO A 750 -28.93 23.63 13.36
C PRO A 750 -27.50 23.27 12.94
N ALA A 751 -26.71 24.31 12.66
CA ALA A 751 -25.30 24.21 12.31
C ALA A 751 -24.50 23.51 13.43
N ALA A 752 -23.95 22.34 13.13
CA ALA A 752 -22.98 21.66 13.96
C ALA A 752 -21.58 22.19 13.63
N SER A 753 -20.90 22.73 14.65
CA SER A 753 -19.51 23.16 14.60
C SER A 753 -18.59 21.96 14.31
N GLU A 754 -17.69 22.13 13.35
CA GLU A 754 -16.56 21.21 13.16
C GLU A 754 -15.65 21.25 14.39
N ALA A 755 -15.56 20.12 15.10
CA ALA A 755 -14.47 19.88 16.03
C ALA A 755 -13.22 19.47 15.22
N PRO A 756 -12.03 20.03 15.52
CA PRO A 756 -10.82 19.73 14.78
C PRO A 756 -10.32 18.31 15.06
N ALA A 757 -9.73 17.69 14.04
CA ALA A 757 -9.03 16.41 14.14
C ALA A 757 -7.93 16.46 15.22
N PRO A 758 -7.65 15.35 15.94
CA PRO A 758 -6.64 15.35 16.99
C PRO A 758 -5.23 15.56 16.40
N ALA A 759 -4.51 16.54 16.94
CA ALA A 759 -3.13 16.86 16.58
C ALA A 759 -2.17 15.72 17.02
N ALA A 760 -1.22 15.37 16.15
CA ALA A 760 -0.08 14.54 16.52
C ALA A 760 0.75 15.23 17.63
N SER A 761 1.22 14.49 18.63
CA SER A 761 2.04 15.02 19.72
C SER A 761 3.43 15.46 19.23
N ALA A 762 3.86 16.68 19.60
CA ALA A 762 5.16 17.26 19.27
C ALA A 762 6.32 16.44 19.87
N ARG A 763 7.35 16.09 19.07
CA ARG A 763 8.53 15.32 19.52
C ARG A 763 9.75 16.21 19.81
N ALA A 764 9.83 17.38 19.18
CA ALA A 764 10.94 18.31 19.33
C ALA A 764 11.28 18.70 20.79
N PRO A 765 10.31 18.95 21.69
CA PRO A 765 10.63 19.26 23.09
C PRO A 765 11.40 18.13 23.80
N GLU A 766 11.10 16.87 23.48
CA GLU A 766 11.78 15.71 24.07
C GLU A 766 13.20 15.57 23.52
N VAL A 767 13.37 15.70 22.20
CA VAL A 767 14.67 15.67 21.52
C VAL A 767 15.61 16.76 22.06
N PHE A 768 15.13 18.00 22.20
CA PHE A 768 15.99 19.09 22.71
C PHE A 768 16.29 18.98 24.20
N LYS A 769 15.41 18.34 24.99
CA LYS A 769 15.69 18.03 26.39
C LYS A 769 16.80 16.98 26.51
N ALA A 770 16.70 15.88 25.77
CA ALA A 770 17.70 14.82 25.80
C ALA A 770 19.03 15.25 25.15
N LEU A 771 19.01 16.16 24.16
CA LEU A 771 20.21 16.86 23.69
C LEU A 771 20.86 17.69 24.79
N ALA A 772 20.07 18.45 25.57
CA ALA A 772 20.58 19.25 26.68
C ALA A 772 21.26 18.38 27.76
N ASP A 773 20.60 17.29 28.17
CA ASP A 773 21.12 16.34 29.16
C ASP A 773 22.45 15.71 28.67
N ARG A 774 22.53 15.39 27.38
CA ARG A 774 23.74 14.82 26.77
C ARG A 774 24.89 15.82 26.67
N LEU A 775 24.63 17.06 26.29
CA LEU A 775 25.63 18.12 26.23
C LEU A 775 26.15 18.48 27.64
N ALA A 776 25.31 18.38 28.66
CA ALA A 776 25.71 18.53 30.06
C ALA A 776 26.60 17.35 30.53
N ALA A 777 26.29 16.12 30.13
CA ALA A 777 27.05 14.93 30.48
C ALA A 777 28.40 14.80 29.74
N ASN A 778 28.51 15.37 28.52
CA ASN A 778 29.73 15.35 27.73
C ASN A 778 29.99 16.71 27.04
N PRO A 779 30.58 17.69 27.77
CA PRO A 779 30.83 19.04 27.26
C PRO A 779 31.74 19.11 26.03
N ALA A 780 32.52 18.06 25.74
CA ALA A 780 33.35 18.01 24.54
C ALA A 780 32.54 17.92 23.24
N LEU A 781 31.31 17.36 23.29
CA LEU A 781 30.40 17.30 22.14
C LEU A 781 29.91 18.69 21.71
N ALA A 782 29.84 19.65 22.63
CA ALA A 782 29.47 21.03 22.31
C ALA A 782 30.47 21.71 21.36
N ALA A 783 31.75 21.29 21.40
CA ALA A 783 32.79 21.81 20.51
C ALA A 783 32.61 21.31 19.06
N GLU A 784 31.86 20.22 18.83
CA GLU A 784 31.61 19.69 17.49
C GLU A 784 30.66 20.60 16.69
N LEU A 785 29.64 21.22 17.31
CA LEU A 785 28.79 22.22 16.64
C LEU A 785 29.60 23.44 16.20
N GLY A 786 30.51 23.90 17.06
CA GLY A 786 31.49 24.96 16.77
C GLY A 786 30.89 26.34 16.45
N ALA A 787 29.60 26.54 16.72
CA ALA A 787 28.83 27.75 16.43
C ALA A 787 27.53 27.78 17.25
N VAL A 788 26.93 28.97 17.41
CA VAL A 788 25.56 29.11 17.93
C VAL A 788 24.57 28.79 16.81
N VAL A 789 23.66 27.85 17.04
CA VAL A 789 22.75 27.32 16.02
C VAL A 789 21.30 27.45 16.48
N GLN A 790 20.44 28.02 15.63
CA GLN A 790 19.01 28.05 15.87
C GLN A 790 18.31 26.97 15.03
N PHE A 791 17.45 26.18 15.65
CA PHE A 791 16.55 25.23 15.01
C PHE A 791 15.15 25.83 14.89
N ASN A 792 14.59 25.82 13.69
CA ASN A 792 13.20 26.14 13.37
C ASN A 792 12.51 24.83 12.98
N VAL A 793 11.76 24.24 13.91
CA VAL A 793 11.03 23.00 13.68
C VAL A 793 9.65 23.32 13.14
N THR A 794 9.22 22.62 12.09
CA THR A 794 7.87 22.76 11.52
C THR A 794 6.99 21.55 11.81
N GLY A 795 5.72 21.80 12.15
CA GLY A 795 4.68 20.77 12.29
C GLY A 795 4.86 19.79 13.47
N PRO A 796 4.58 20.20 14.72
CA PRO A 796 4.15 21.52 15.18
C PRO A 796 5.31 22.52 15.31
N ASP A 797 5.02 23.80 15.12
CA ASP A 797 6.05 24.83 15.01
C ASP A 797 6.73 25.12 16.37
N GLY A 798 8.06 25.11 16.39
CA GLY A 798 8.85 25.38 17.59
C GLY A 798 10.26 25.83 17.26
N GLN A 799 10.91 26.53 18.19
CA GLN A 799 12.25 27.08 17.97
C GLN A 799 13.15 26.87 19.17
N TRP A 800 14.39 26.47 18.91
CA TRP A 800 15.40 26.20 19.93
C TRP A 800 16.75 26.74 19.49
N VAL A 801 17.54 27.19 20.45
CA VAL A 801 18.91 27.67 20.25
C VAL A 801 19.85 26.76 21.00
N VAL A 802 20.88 26.29 20.31
CA VAL A 802 21.98 25.52 20.89
C VAL A 802 23.23 26.42 20.88
N ASP A 803 23.70 26.76 22.07
CA ASP A 803 24.89 27.58 22.31
C ASP A 803 25.81 26.85 23.29
N GLY A 804 26.84 26.20 22.75
CA GLY A 804 27.71 25.32 23.52
C GLY A 804 26.91 24.20 24.20
N ALA A 805 27.00 24.09 25.53
CA ALA A 805 26.27 23.10 26.31
C ALA A 805 24.85 23.55 26.71
N LYS A 806 24.40 24.74 26.30
CA LYS A 806 23.07 25.27 26.63
C LYS A 806 22.12 25.09 25.46
N VAL A 807 20.96 24.50 25.74
CA VAL A 807 19.82 24.41 24.82
C VAL A 807 18.67 25.22 25.40
N THR A 808 18.18 26.23 24.68
CA THR A 808 17.10 27.11 25.15
C THR A 808 15.98 27.20 24.11
N PRO A 809 14.70 27.14 24.52
CA PRO A 809 13.60 27.44 23.61
C PRO A 809 13.59 28.94 23.25
N GLY A 810 13.32 29.27 21.99
CA GLY A 810 13.24 30.65 21.49
C GLY A 810 14.06 30.91 20.23
N ARG A 811 14.23 32.19 19.90
CA ARG A 811 15.02 32.66 18.74
C ARG A 811 16.27 33.38 19.20
N ASN A 812 17.34 33.25 18.43
CA ASN A 812 18.51 34.09 18.49
C ASN A 812 18.87 34.55 17.07
N SER A 813 18.51 35.78 16.72
CA SER A 813 18.77 36.37 15.40
C SER A 813 20.26 36.59 15.10
N ALA A 814 21.14 36.45 16.10
CA ALA A 814 22.59 36.49 15.95
C ALA A 814 23.23 35.09 15.85
N ALA A 815 22.42 34.02 15.73
CA ALA A 815 22.94 32.67 15.49
C ALA A 815 23.72 32.62 14.16
N ALA A 816 24.82 31.86 14.16
CA ALA A 816 25.68 31.72 12.99
C ALA A 816 25.07 30.79 11.93
N ALA A 817 24.12 29.92 12.31
CA ALA A 817 23.35 29.10 11.40
C ALA A 817 21.91 28.91 11.88
N PHE A 818 20.97 28.86 10.94
CA PHE A 818 19.54 28.59 11.13
C PHE A 818 19.18 27.30 10.39
N LEU A 819 18.75 26.30 11.15
CA LEU A 819 18.36 24.98 10.64
C LEU A 819 16.85 24.88 10.63
N THR A 820 16.24 24.65 9.47
CA THR A 820 14.79 24.49 9.34
C THR A 820 14.47 23.09 8.86
N LEU A 821 13.68 22.33 9.63
CA LEU A 821 13.33 20.93 9.37
C LEU A 821 12.00 20.57 10.06
N SER A 822 11.34 19.48 9.65
CA SER A 822 10.11 19.03 10.29
C SER A 822 10.35 18.38 11.66
N ASP A 823 9.34 18.34 12.52
CA ASP A 823 9.38 17.60 13.80
C ASP A 823 9.73 16.12 13.60
N GLU A 824 9.29 15.54 12.50
CA GLU A 824 9.61 14.16 12.11
C GLU A 824 11.06 13.98 11.69
N ASP A 825 11.59 14.89 10.88
CA ASP A 825 12.99 14.85 10.44
C ASP A 825 13.95 15.11 11.59
N LEU A 826 13.57 15.99 12.53
CA LEU A 826 14.33 16.21 13.75
C LEU A 826 14.38 14.93 14.61
N ALA A 827 13.25 14.25 14.80
CA ALA A 827 13.20 12.99 15.53
C ALA A 827 13.98 11.88 14.82
N ALA A 828 13.93 11.81 13.48
CA ALA A 828 14.67 10.82 12.70
C ALA A 828 16.19 11.04 12.73
N LEU A 829 16.64 12.31 12.73
CA LEU A 829 18.04 12.69 12.96
C LEU A 829 18.49 12.31 14.36
N ALA A 830 17.64 12.58 15.36
CA ALA A 830 17.91 12.27 16.75
C ALA A 830 18.04 10.75 16.99
N ALA A 831 17.16 9.95 16.37
CA ALA A 831 17.21 8.49 16.40
C ALA A 831 18.33 7.87 15.54
N GLY A 832 19.09 8.66 14.77
CA GLY A 832 20.13 8.17 13.86
C GLY A 832 19.61 7.42 12.63
N THR A 833 18.29 7.40 12.41
CA THR A 833 17.61 6.76 11.27
C THR A 833 17.61 7.61 10.01
N ALA A 834 17.87 8.91 10.14
CA ALA A 834 18.09 9.83 9.03
C ALA A 834 19.50 10.43 9.07
N ASP A 835 20.01 10.77 7.89
CA ASP A 835 21.31 11.42 7.74
C ASP A 835 21.14 12.89 7.36
N ALA A 836 21.84 13.79 8.06
CA ALA A 836 21.71 15.24 7.86
C ALA A 836 22.13 15.69 6.45
N LYS A 837 23.12 15.02 5.84
CA LYS A 837 23.53 15.31 4.47
C LYS A 837 22.45 14.89 3.49
N ALA A 838 21.82 13.73 3.69
CA ALA A 838 20.69 13.28 2.88
C ALA A 838 19.50 14.24 3.02
N LEU A 839 19.11 14.62 4.24
CA LEU A 839 18.00 15.56 4.46
C LEU A 839 18.27 16.94 3.84
N PHE A 840 19.51 17.42 3.90
CA PHE A 840 19.91 18.67 3.25
C PHE A 840 19.86 18.55 1.71
N GLN A 841 20.37 17.46 1.14
CA GLN A 841 20.34 17.20 -0.30
C GLN A 841 18.91 17.05 -0.85
N HIS A 842 17.97 16.59 -0.02
CA HIS A 842 16.56 16.42 -0.37
C HIS A 842 15.68 17.62 0.05
N GLY A 843 16.27 18.73 0.52
CA GLY A 843 15.55 19.95 0.87
C GLY A 843 14.65 19.85 2.12
N ARG A 844 14.78 18.76 2.89
CA ARG A 844 14.05 18.50 4.14
C ARG A 844 14.74 19.10 5.37
N LEU A 845 16.03 19.38 5.26
CA LEU A 845 16.80 20.21 6.17
C LEU A 845 17.31 21.41 5.37
N ARG A 846 16.85 22.61 5.72
CA ARG A 846 17.38 23.86 5.18
C ARG A 846 18.38 24.46 6.17
N VAL A 847 19.52 24.92 5.67
CA VAL A 847 20.54 25.62 6.48
C VAL A 847 20.78 26.99 5.89
N ASP A 848 20.44 28.04 6.64
CA ASP A 848 20.75 29.42 6.31
C ASP A 848 21.90 29.89 7.23
N GLY A 849 22.94 30.56 6.71
CA GLY A 849 24.14 30.95 7.48
C GLY A 849 25.35 30.03 7.23
N ASP A 850 26.11 29.65 8.27
CA ASP A 850 27.28 28.77 8.14
C ASP A 850 26.88 27.33 7.80
N VAL A 851 26.90 27.00 6.51
CA VAL A 851 26.50 25.70 5.96
C VAL A 851 27.34 24.53 6.50
N ARG A 852 28.57 24.79 7.00
CA ARG A 852 29.43 23.73 7.54
C ARG A 852 28.84 23.07 8.79
N VAL A 853 27.93 23.75 9.48
CA VAL A 853 27.18 23.22 10.64
C VAL A 853 26.35 21.98 10.27
N ALA A 854 25.84 21.88 9.03
CA ALA A 854 25.06 20.73 8.57
C ALA A 854 25.83 19.40 8.67
N HIS A 855 27.15 19.45 8.44
CA HIS A 855 28.04 18.28 8.55
C HIS A 855 28.37 17.89 9.98
N ARG A 856 28.00 18.73 10.97
CA ARG A 856 28.32 18.57 12.39
C ARG A 856 27.09 18.29 13.24
N LEU A 857 25.95 17.99 12.61
CA LEU A 857 24.71 17.59 13.29
C LEU A 857 24.75 16.16 13.86
N GLY A 858 25.90 15.48 13.79
CA GLY A 858 26.13 14.19 14.45
C GLY A 858 25.90 14.24 15.96
N VAL A 859 26.02 15.42 16.58
CA VAL A 859 25.69 15.69 17.99
C VAL A 859 24.24 15.33 18.35
N LEU A 860 23.32 15.36 17.37
CA LEU A 860 21.92 14.98 17.57
C LEU A 860 21.72 13.46 17.64
N LYS A 861 22.62 12.64 17.07
CA LYS A 861 22.40 11.18 16.95
C LYS A 861 22.47 10.48 18.30
N ASN A 862 21.41 9.82 18.73
CA ASN A 862 21.14 9.24 20.07
C ASN A 862 20.74 10.27 21.13
N SER A 863 20.10 11.36 20.72
CA SER A 863 19.46 12.35 21.61
C SER A 863 17.95 12.29 21.52
#